data_AF-A0AAE4D2X7-F1
#
_entry.id   AF-A0AAE4D2X7-F1
#
_cell.length_a   1.000
_cell.length_b   1.000
_cell.length_c   1.000
_cell.angle_alpha   90.00
_cell.angle_beta   90.00
_cell.angle_gamma   90.00
#
_symmetry.space_group_name_H-M   'P 1'
#
loop_
_entity.id
_entity.type
_entity.pdbx_description
1 polymer ?
#
loop_
_entity_poly.entity_id
_entity_poly.type
_entity_poly.pdbx_seq_one_letter_code
_entity_poly.pdbx_strand_id
1 'polypeptide(L)'
;MLLLAALIYFLGPMAGPAQSFYGRAPFVANSVPKVTLLALAALYAAGSPRRRGHVVVLFVAAHLVSVGAMVLALLFGATGGTADLGFATPSIATVLWGAIVLDGVITGLTALMYVRAHRAAARVGGLSGRAWTLKAELADPLAPGGSAPAASAGEASAGEASVGEASAGEPAAGEAISGEAELTAAERRLRGVAIGLTALFGVLGLAYVAGFVLHGTRDAFTQLPFVTNSTVLCAGIALLCGTVAGDVRRNLPLAGPALSALLLSALVDGAYLAFRLDAGDRFPLWGWEPTVSGVLWILLAIQLAAGLGLWAATSAAWRARERIAFLGPLQQRALLALADVLIAAEADEPEAVPPRQIAANVERYVGSIRARRVWVYRLALAVLELRPLLAGWPPLSQIEPQARRDFLQRRFLRPPPWPRFAKNLTQVTIRVGQQLSFAGYYNDPGAWPSIGYTPFSQRGRPVPKAAPLRLSVDTPESVEGETIEADVCVIGSGAGGAILAYELARAGRDVLLLEKGPYVQPHQFSEDEVEMIGQLYGDGIMQQTTDFRFTVLQGSCVGGSTTVNNAVCFRTPEPVLRRWNDGGAALDLTRLAASWDEVEAFLDVHTQTEAVLNRSGSLYLRGAAAIGGAAVLEREVVRANVRDCVGSGYCNIGCAYGRKLSMLDRTLPRAQADFPGRVRIVAECEVERLRTSGGRPARVADVRARLGGSGGKGGRMVTIRAQDVVVSAGAIASSYLLLRSGIGGLFGPGPRLPVGRGLCFNMGAPLTAEFAEPVRAYDGLQISHYGIPQQQHGFVFETWFNPPVAQALNMPGWFERHFDNMRRYDHLMAVGVIAGTAGNARVRRALTGGSDISYRPRPEDLRTLGRGLTLLGELLFAAGAERVMLNTWGWDEMRSAAELPRIAELVMDPDYVTLGTGHPQGGNAISADPRRGVVDPQLRVHGFDNLHVCDASVFPSSISVNPQLTVMGLAHYAAPLIAAGRR
;
A
#
# COMPACT_ATOMS: atom_id res chain seq x y z
N MET A 1 7.77 1.30 -33.34
CA MET A 1 8.47 0.70 -34.50
C MET A 1 9.63 -0.20 -34.05
N LEU A 2 10.64 0.31 -33.34
CA LEU A 2 11.78 -0.50 -32.88
C LEU A 2 11.37 -1.73 -32.03
N LEU A 3 10.44 -1.59 -31.07
CA LEU A 3 9.96 -2.75 -30.28
C LEU A 3 9.25 -3.81 -31.14
N LEU A 4 8.53 -3.40 -32.19
CA LEU A 4 7.91 -4.33 -33.14
C LEU A 4 8.98 -5.06 -33.97
N ALA A 5 10.02 -4.34 -34.40
CA ALA A 5 11.15 -4.94 -35.09
C ALA A 5 11.88 -5.95 -34.18
N ALA A 6 12.12 -5.63 -32.90
CA ALA A 6 12.71 -6.56 -31.94
C ALA A 6 11.86 -7.84 -31.77
N LEU A 7 10.52 -7.71 -31.72
CA LEU A 7 9.62 -8.86 -31.67
C LEU A 7 9.69 -9.71 -32.96
N ILE A 8 9.78 -9.08 -34.13
CA ILE A 8 9.95 -9.77 -35.41
C ILE A 8 11.29 -10.53 -35.44
N TYR A 9 12.39 -9.90 -35.00
CA TYR A 9 13.69 -10.59 -34.90
C TYR A 9 13.65 -11.76 -33.92
N PHE A 10 12.89 -11.66 -32.82
CA PHE A 10 12.78 -12.71 -31.80
C PHE A 10 11.90 -13.89 -32.26
N LEU A 11 10.77 -13.61 -32.94
CA LEU A 11 9.82 -14.64 -33.39
C LEU A 11 10.17 -15.24 -34.75
N GLY A 12 10.89 -14.50 -35.60
CA GLY A 12 11.29 -14.91 -36.96
C GLY A 12 11.98 -16.27 -37.06
N PRO A 13 12.87 -16.67 -36.11
CA PRO A 13 13.45 -18.02 -36.08
C PRO A 13 12.46 -19.14 -35.75
N MET A 14 11.32 -18.81 -35.10
CA MET A 14 10.38 -19.78 -34.54
C MET A 14 9.18 -20.08 -35.46
N ALA A 15 8.92 -19.27 -36.49
CA ALA A 15 7.83 -19.50 -37.44
C ALA A 15 8.01 -18.74 -38.77
N GLY A 16 7.87 -19.45 -39.90
CA GLY A 16 7.63 -18.86 -41.23
C GLY A 16 8.71 -19.12 -42.30
N PRO A 17 8.48 -18.69 -43.57
CA PRO A 17 9.38 -18.92 -44.71
C PRO A 17 10.73 -18.18 -44.62
N ALA A 18 10.91 -17.27 -43.66
CA ALA A 18 12.16 -16.55 -43.41
C ALA A 18 13.06 -17.22 -42.35
N GLN A 19 12.75 -18.46 -41.94
CA GLN A 19 13.52 -19.21 -40.93
C GLN A 19 14.99 -19.39 -41.33
N SER A 20 15.32 -19.56 -42.62
CA SER A 20 16.70 -19.66 -43.11
C SER A 20 17.50 -18.36 -42.90
N PHE A 21 16.83 -17.21 -42.95
CA PHE A 21 17.42 -15.89 -42.77
C PHE A 21 17.57 -15.52 -41.28
N TYR A 22 16.52 -15.72 -40.50
CA TYR A 22 16.52 -15.42 -39.06
C TYR A 22 17.15 -16.54 -38.22
N GLY A 23 17.38 -17.73 -38.78
CA GLY A 23 17.89 -18.90 -38.07
C GLY A 23 19.39 -18.87 -37.73
N ARG A 24 20.18 -17.97 -38.33
CA ARG A 24 21.63 -17.88 -38.04
C ARG A 24 21.89 -17.19 -36.70
N ALA A 25 22.45 -17.94 -35.75
CA ALA A 25 22.76 -17.53 -34.36
C ALA A 25 23.17 -16.08 -34.18
N PRO A 26 24.23 -15.61 -34.87
CA PRO A 26 24.87 -14.37 -34.47
C PRO A 26 24.05 -13.13 -34.88
N PHE A 27 23.11 -13.29 -35.83
CA PHE A 27 22.25 -12.21 -36.32
C PHE A 27 21.11 -11.89 -35.35
N VAL A 28 20.38 -12.90 -34.89
CA VAL A 28 19.23 -12.70 -33.99
C VAL A 28 19.68 -12.41 -32.56
N ALA A 29 20.71 -13.12 -32.09
CA ALA A 29 21.37 -12.90 -30.80
C ALA A 29 21.72 -11.43 -30.54
N ASN A 30 22.22 -10.72 -31.54
CA ASN A 30 22.67 -9.34 -31.39
C ASN A 30 21.66 -8.30 -31.89
N SER A 31 20.78 -8.65 -32.84
CA SER A 31 19.78 -7.71 -33.36
C SER A 31 18.65 -7.41 -32.37
N VAL A 32 18.15 -8.44 -31.66
CA VAL A 32 17.08 -8.26 -30.67
C VAL A 32 17.53 -7.36 -29.50
N PRO A 33 18.70 -7.58 -28.87
CA PRO A 33 19.19 -6.70 -27.81
C PRO A 33 19.56 -5.32 -28.31
N LYS A 34 20.17 -5.19 -29.50
CA LYS A 34 20.47 -3.89 -30.11
C LYS A 34 19.21 -3.06 -30.28
N VAL A 35 18.24 -3.57 -31.04
CA VAL A 35 17.00 -2.83 -31.35
C VAL A 35 16.22 -2.50 -30.08
N THR A 36 16.26 -3.38 -29.08
CA THR A 36 15.63 -3.12 -27.78
C THR A 36 16.38 -2.06 -26.98
N LEU A 37 17.71 -2.09 -26.92
CA LEU A 37 18.53 -1.07 -26.28
C LEU A 37 18.23 0.31 -26.89
N LEU A 38 18.18 0.36 -28.21
CA LEU A 38 17.85 1.56 -28.99
C LEU A 38 16.42 2.05 -28.68
N ALA A 39 15.45 1.14 -28.61
CA ALA A 39 14.07 1.47 -28.24
C ALA A 39 13.97 2.03 -26.81
N LEU A 40 14.66 1.41 -25.85
CA LEU A 40 14.65 1.82 -24.44
C LEU A 40 15.37 3.15 -24.22
N ALA A 41 16.48 3.39 -24.91
CA ALA A 41 17.18 4.67 -24.89
C ALA A 41 16.33 5.79 -25.51
N ALA A 42 15.65 5.51 -26.63
CA ALA A 42 14.73 6.44 -27.26
C ALA A 42 13.53 6.76 -26.34
N LEU A 43 12.95 5.74 -25.68
CA LEU A 43 11.89 5.94 -24.69
C LEU A 43 12.36 6.79 -23.51
N TYR A 44 13.55 6.49 -22.96
CA TYR A 44 14.13 7.27 -21.86
C TYR A 44 14.30 8.75 -22.24
N ALA A 45 14.82 9.03 -23.45
CA ALA A 45 14.97 10.38 -23.96
C ALA A 45 13.62 11.08 -24.21
N ALA A 46 12.64 10.35 -24.77
CA ALA A 46 11.29 10.85 -25.01
C ALA A 46 10.56 11.27 -23.73
N GLY A 47 10.92 10.69 -22.58
CA GLY A 47 10.36 11.08 -21.29
C GLY A 47 10.70 12.49 -20.84
N SER A 48 11.85 13.04 -21.26
CA SER A 48 12.20 14.45 -21.04
C SER A 48 13.20 14.94 -22.12
N PRO A 49 12.70 15.31 -23.31
CA PRO A 49 13.56 15.66 -24.45
C PRO A 49 14.50 16.84 -24.16
N ARG A 50 14.07 17.77 -23.29
CA ARG A 50 14.87 18.94 -22.87
C ARG A 50 16.09 18.55 -22.03
N ARG A 51 15.91 17.67 -21.03
CA ARG A 51 16.98 17.31 -20.09
C ARG A 51 17.84 16.16 -20.58
N ARG A 52 17.30 15.32 -21.46
CA ARG A 52 17.92 14.06 -21.92
C ARG A 52 18.32 14.07 -23.40
N GLY A 53 18.35 15.25 -24.03
CA GLY A 53 18.74 15.40 -25.43
C GLY A 53 20.11 14.80 -25.77
N HIS A 54 21.06 14.85 -24.84
CA HIS A 54 22.37 14.21 -24.98
C HIS A 54 22.30 12.70 -25.23
N VAL A 55 21.27 12.00 -24.72
CA VAL A 55 21.06 10.56 -24.99
C VAL A 55 20.68 10.32 -26.45
N VAL A 56 19.91 11.24 -27.04
CA VAL A 56 19.58 11.20 -28.48
C VAL A 56 20.83 11.45 -29.32
N VAL A 57 21.73 12.33 -28.87
CA VAL A 57 23.02 12.55 -29.53
C VAL A 57 23.89 11.28 -29.46
N LEU A 58 23.98 10.63 -28.29
CA LEU A 58 24.69 9.35 -28.14
C LEU A 58 24.09 8.26 -29.04
N PHE A 59 22.77 8.22 -29.18
CA PHE A 59 22.06 7.31 -30.07
C PHE A 59 22.40 7.54 -31.55
N VAL A 60 22.39 8.81 -31.97
CA VAL A 60 22.78 9.20 -33.34
C VAL A 60 24.25 8.86 -33.58
N ALA A 61 25.14 9.12 -32.62
CA ALA A 61 26.55 8.76 -32.72
C ALA A 61 26.75 7.24 -32.86
N ALA A 62 26.04 6.42 -32.07
CA ALA A 62 26.11 4.97 -32.18
C ALA A 62 25.64 4.45 -33.55
N HIS A 63 24.59 5.07 -34.14
CA HIS A 63 24.15 4.74 -35.51
C HIS A 63 25.14 5.20 -36.57
N LEU A 64 25.78 6.35 -36.41
CA LEU A 64 26.82 6.80 -37.35
C LEU A 64 28.02 5.85 -37.35
N VAL A 65 28.40 5.31 -36.18
CA VAL A 65 29.41 4.25 -36.08
C VAL A 65 28.94 2.95 -36.79
N SER A 66 27.67 2.57 -36.65
CA SER A 66 27.05 1.46 -37.40
C SER A 66 27.20 1.64 -38.91
N VAL A 67 26.79 2.81 -39.41
CA VAL A 67 26.85 3.14 -40.83
C VAL A 67 28.30 3.14 -41.32
N GLY A 68 29.21 3.72 -40.55
CA GLY A 68 30.65 3.67 -40.84
C GLY A 68 31.18 2.23 -40.94
N ALA A 69 30.79 1.35 -40.02
CA ALA A 69 31.17 -0.07 -40.06
C ALA A 69 30.62 -0.79 -41.31
N MET A 70 29.37 -0.52 -41.70
CA MET A 70 28.78 -1.07 -42.94
C MET A 70 29.48 -0.57 -44.21
N VAL A 71 29.88 0.72 -44.23
CA VAL A 71 30.65 1.29 -45.33
C VAL A 71 32.05 0.65 -45.42
N LEU A 72 32.72 0.46 -44.28
CA LEU A 72 34.00 -0.26 -44.26
C LEU A 72 33.84 -1.72 -44.72
N ALA A 73 32.74 -2.40 -44.36
CA ALA A 73 32.44 -3.73 -44.86
C ALA A 73 32.16 -3.76 -46.37
N LEU A 74 31.55 -2.72 -46.95
CA LEU A 74 31.41 -2.55 -48.40
C LEU A 74 32.75 -2.36 -49.10
N LEU A 75 33.65 -1.58 -48.50
CA LEU A 75 34.94 -1.21 -49.12
C LEU A 75 35.99 -2.32 -49.01
N PHE A 76 35.98 -3.06 -47.89
CA PHE A 76 37.05 -4.00 -47.54
C PHE A 76 36.55 -5.43 -47.28
N GLY A 77 35.24 -5.69 -47.26
CA GLY A 77 34.68 -7.03 -47.07
C GLY A 77 34.49 -7.80 -48.38
N ALA A 78 34.38 -9.13 -48.29
CA ALA A 78 34.01 -9.97 -49.42
C ALA A 78 32.49 -9.91 -49.65
N THR A 79 31.99 -8.93 -50.40
CA THR A 79 30.54 -8.70 -50.61
C THR A 79 29.95 -9.42 -51.82
N GLY A 80 30.70 -10.31 -52.47
CA GLY A 80 30.30 -11.02 -53.69
C GLY A 80 29.28 -12.15 -53.49
N GLY A 81 28.96 -12.54 -52.25
CA GLY A 81 27.99 -13.58 -51.94
C GLY A 81 26.52 -13.11 -52.02
N THR A 82 25.59 -14.05 -51.88
CA THR A 82 24.13 -13.80 -51.84
C THR A 82 23.56 -14.10 -50.43
N ALA A 83 22.47 -13.43 -50.07
CA ALA A 83 21.75 -13.65 -48.82
C ALA A 83 20.34 -14.16 -49.12
N ASP A 84 19.97 -15.33 -48.60
CA ASP A 84 18.61 -15.87 -48.73
C ASP A 84 17.69 -15.23 -47.68
N LEU A 85 16.72 -14.44 -48.13
CA LEU A 85 15.71 -13.78 -47.29
C LEU A 85 14.43 -14.63 -47.12
N GLY A 86 14.38 -15.83 -47.71
CA GLY A 86 13.18 -16.69 -47.76
C GLY A 86 12.17 -16.31 -48.84
N PHE A 87 12.26 -15.10 -49.39
CA PHE A 87 11.43 -14.61 -50.51
C PHE A 87 12.26 -14.03 -51.68
N ALA A 88 13.56 -13.84 -51.49
CA ALA A 88 14.50 -13.35 -52.50
C ALA A 88 15.94 -13.68 -52.07
N THR A 89 16.86 -13.76 -53.02
CA THR A 89 18.30 -14.01 -52.78
C THR A 89 19.18 -12.85 -53.29
N PRO A 90 19.05 -11.63 -52.74
CA PRO A 90 19.86 -10.49 -53.18
C PRO A 90 21.35 -10.67 -52.90
N SER A 91 22.20 -9.92 -53.60
CA SER A 91 23.62 -9.83 -53.26
C SER A 91 23.82 -9.21 -51.88
N ILE A 92 24.88 -9.61 -51.18
CA ILE A 92 25.25 -9.04 -49.87
C ILE A 92 25.46 -7.52 -49.99
N ALA A 93 26.03 -7.05 -51.11
CA ALA A 93 26.17 -5.63 -51.41
C ALA A 93 24.81 -4.90 -51.50
N THR A 94 23.79 -5.53 -52.10
CA THR A 94 22.42 -4.97 -52.17
C THR A 94 21.79 -4.87 -50.78
N VAL A 95 21.98 -5.89 -49.93
CA VAL A 95 21.49 -5.89 -48.55
C VAL A 95 22.17 -4.79 -47.72
N LEU A 96 23.48 -4.59 -47.89
CA LEU A 96 24.25 -3.52 -47.24
C LEU A 96 23.77 -2.13 -47.63
N TRP A 97 23.60 -1.87 -48.93
CA TRP A 97 23.07 -0.59 -49.39
C TRP A 97 21.66 -0.34 -48.83
N GLY A 98 20.80 -1.36 -48.80
CA GLY A 98 19.49 -1.28 -48.17
C GLY A 98 19.56 -0.96 -46.67
N ALA A 99 20.45 -1.60 -45.93
CA ALA A 99 20.66 -1.36 -44.49
C ALA A 99 21.23 0.04 -44.21
N ILE A 100 22.21 0.50 -45.00
CA ILE A 100 22.78 1.85 -44.90
C ILE A 100 21.73 2.92 -45.16
N VAL A 101 20.88 2.74 -46.19
CA VAL A 101 19.79 3.66 -46.50
C VAL A 101 18.77 3.68 -45.36
N LEU A 102 18.36 2.50 -44.86
CA LEU A 102 17.39 2.40 -43.77
C LEU A 102 17.92 3.02 -42.46
N ASP A 103 19.13 2.66 -42.02
CA ASP A 103 19.75 3.23 -40.83
C ASP A 103 20.02 4.73 -41.00
N GLY A 104 20.38 5.18 -42.22
CA GLY A 104 20.51 6.59 -42.58
C GLY A 104 19.19 7.36 -42.45
N VAL A 105 18.07 6.79 -42.91
CA VAL A 105 16.73 7.36 -42.76
C VAL A 105 16.31 7.42 -41.29
N ILE A 106 16.53 6.35 -40.52
CA ILE A 106 16.25 6.33 -39.07
C ILE A 106 17.06 7.40 -38.35
N THR A 107 18.35 7.52 -38.67
CA THR A 107 19.26 8.51 -38.09
C THR A 107 18.84 9.93 -38.45
N GLY A 108 18.54 10.18 -39.73
CA GLY A 108 18.09 11.48 -40.23
C GLY A 108 16.75 11.91 -39.64
N LEU A 109 15.77 11.01 -39.57
CA LEU A 109 14.48 11.29 -38.93
C LEU A 109 14.64 11.57 -37.43
N THR A 110 15.44 10.78 -36.73
CA THR A 110 15.70 10.97 -35.30
C THR A 110 16.39 12.31 -35.04
N ALA A 111 17.41 12.65 -35.82
CA ALA A 111 18.10 13.94 -35.73
C ALA A 111 17.17 15.12 -36.09
N LEU A 112 16.34 14.98 -37.12
CA LEU A 112 15.36 16.00 -37.50
C LEU A 112 14.32 16.23 -36.40
N MET A 113 13.78 15.16 -35.83
CA MET A 113 12.82 15.26 -34.71
C MET A 113 13.48 15.86 -33.46
N TYR A 114 14.73 15.49 -33.17
CA TYR A 114 15.50 16.08 -32.08
C TYR A 114 15.70 17.59 -32.27
N VAL A 115 16.17 18.03 -33.44
CA VAL A 115 16.37 19.45 -33.77
C VAL A 115 15.05 20.22 -33.70
N ARG A 116 13.95 19.65 -34.21
CA ARG A 116 12.62 20.27 -34.12
C ARG A 116 12.15 20.40 -32.67
N ALA A 117 12.30 19.35 -31.86
CA ALA A 117 11.94 19.37 -30.45
C ALA A 117 12.77 20.41 -29.66
N HIS A 118 14.07 20.48 -29.93
CA HIS A 118 14.97 21.42 -29.27
C HIS A 118 14.68 22.88 -29.70
N ARG A 119 14.42 23.14 -30.98
CA ARG A 119 13.99 24.46 -31.48
C ARG A 119 12.63 24.88 -30.94
N ALA A 120 11.68 23.96 -30.83
CA ALA A 120 10.37 24.23 -30.20
C ALA A 120 10.54 24.56 -28.71
N ALA A 121 11.42 23.86 -27.99
CA ALA A 121 11.75 24.18 -26.60
C ALA A 121 12.40 25.55 -26.46
N ALA A 122 13.31 25.94 -27.37
CA ALA A 122 13.90 27.27 -27.39
C ALA A 122 12.88 28.39 -27.66
N ARG A 123 11.86 28.14 -28.51
CA ARG A 123 10.76 29.09 -28.77
C ARG A 123 9.80 29.23 -27.59
N VAL A 124 9.50 28.14 -26.88
CA VAL A 124 8.66 28.19 -25.66
C VAL A 124 9.43 28.85 -24.51
N GLY A 125 10.74 28.61 -24.39
CA GLY A 125 11.61 29.32 -23.44
C GLY A 125 11.73 30.83 -23.72
N GLY A 126 11.49 31.26 -24.95
CA GLY A 126 11.43 32.68 -25.34
C GLY A 126 10.15 33.41 -24.90
N LEU A 127 9.10 32.69 -24.49
CA LEU A 127 7.84 33.27 -23.99
C LEU A 127 7.61 33.05 -22.49
N SER A 128 8.56 32.41 -21.79
CA SER A 128 8.60 32.35 -20.32
C SER A 128 9.89 32.92 -19.72
N GLY A 129 10.63 33.73 -20.49
CA GLY A 129 11.93 34.30 -20.12
C GLY A 129 11.87 35.47 -19.13
N ARG A 130 11.10 35.35 -18.05
CA ARG A 130 11.20 36.21 -16.85
C ARG A 130 10.98 35.40 -15.58
N ALA A 131 11.97 34.58 -15.25
CA ALA A 131 12.43 34.20 -13.91
C ALA A 131 13.41 33.04 -14.10
N TRP A 132 14.40 32.91 -13.23
CA TRP A 132 15.49 31.91 -13.25
C TRP A 132 16.76 32.28 -14.04
N THR A 133 17.40 33.39 -13.64
CA THR A 133 18.87 33.50 -13.68
C THR A 133 19.38 34.18 -12.40
N LEU A 134 20.22 33.48 -11.63
CA LEU A 134 21.06 34.05 -10.56
C LEU A 134 22.51 34.03 -11.07
N LYS A 135 23.02 35.19 -11.51
CA LYS A 135 24.11 36.03 -10.93
C LYS A 135 25.52 35.43 -11.07
N ALA A 136 26.60 36.17 -11.36
CA ALA A 136 26.85 37.58 -11.68
C ALA A 136 28.34 37.67 -12.11
N GLU A 137 28.72 38.66 -12.92
CA GLU A 137 30.02 39.36 -12.81
C GLU A 137 30.07 40.48 -13.85
N LEU A 138 30.12 41.72 -13.38
CA LEU A 138 30.76 42.86 -14.06
C LEU A 138 31.09 43.90 -12.98
N ALA A 139 32.36 44.28 -12.94
CA ALA A 139 32.97 45.19 -11.97
C ALA A 139 32.58 46.66 -12.21
N ASP A 140 32.55 47.40 -11.10
CA ASP A 140 32.36 48.86 -10.88
C ASP A 140 33.49 49.69 -11.58
N PRO A 141 33.42 51.04 -11.83
CA PRO A 141 32.92 52.09 -10.91
C PRO A 141 32.16 53.29 -11.54
N LEU A 142 31.35 53.99 -10.73
CA LEU A 142 31.22 55.47 -10.59
C LEU A 142 29.81 55.92 -10.14
N ALA A 143 29.73 56.50 -8.95
CA ALA A 143 28.56 57.15 -8.32
C ALA A 143 28.28 58.55 -8.92
N PRO A 144 27.13 59.23 -8.64
CA PRO A 144 26.90 59.82 -7.30
C PRO A 144 25.43 59.89 -6.81
N GLY A 145 25.28 59.99 -5.47
CA GLY A 145 24.35 60.93 -4.82
C GLY A 145 23.14 60.38 -4.06
N GLY A 146 23.18 60.43 -2.71
CA GLY A 146 21.99 60.28 -1.87
C GLY A 146 22.20 59.96 -0.38
N SER A 147 22.77 60.90 0.39
CA SER A 147 22.63 61.17 1.84
C SER A 147 22.20 60.07 2.86
N ALA A 148 23.18 59.64 3.69
CA ALA A 148 23.30 59.55 5.17
C ALA A 148 22.06 59.62 6.13
N PRO A 149 22.14 59.26 7.45
CA PRO A 149 23.34 58.98 8.26
C PRO A 149 23.30 57.82 9.32
N ALA A 150 24.52 57.37 9.67
CA ALA A 150 25.11 57.06 10.99
C ALA A 150 24.45 56.10 12.02
N ALA A 151 25.22 55.08 12.43
CA ALA A 151 25.64 54.88 13.84
C ALA A 151 26.80 53.85 14.00
N SER A 152 27.94 54.38 14.45
CA SER A 152 29.04 53.84 15.29
C SER A 152 29.27 52.33 15.52
N ALA A 153 30.45 51.90 15.05
CA ALA A 153 31.50 51.06 15.63
C ALA A 153 31.40 50.51 17.08
N GLY A 154 31.97 49.32 17.26
CA GLY A 154 32.40 48.76 18.56
C GLY A 154 32.99 47.36 18.43
N GLU A 155 34.32 47.28 18.38
CA GLU A 155 35.16 46.09 18.20
C GLU A 155 35.34 45.21 19.46
N ALA A 156 35.55 43.92 19.19
CA ALA A 156 36.58 43.01 19.73
C ALA A 156 36.60 42.53 21.20
N SER A 157 36.71 41.19 21.27
CA SER A 157 37.68 40.38 22.04
C SER A 157 37.17 39.51 23.20
N ALA A 158 37.22 38.20 22.91
CA ALA A 158 37.88 37.10 23.64
C ALA A 158 37.62 36.85 25.14
N GLY A 159 37.26 35.60 25.45
CA GLY A 159 37.53 34.98 26.75
C GLY A 159 36.59 33.82 27.12
N GLU A 160 37.02 32.59 26.85
CA GLU A 160 36.97 31.35 27.70
C GLU A 160 35.81 31.15 28.70
N ALA A 161 35.24 29.96 28.98
CA ALA A 161 35.35 28.58 28.51
C ALA A 161 34.29 27.74 29.26
N SER A 162 33.94 26.59 28.67
CA SER A 162 33.66 25.30 29.35
C SER A 162 32.21 24.78 29.55
N VAL A 163 32.08 23.51 29.09
CA VAL A 163 31.21 22.39 29.52
C VAL A 163 29.75 22.32 29.02
N GLY A 164 29.59 21.64 27.88
CA GLY A 164 28.98 20.30 27.81
C GLY A 164 27.45 20.16 27.87
N GLU A 165 26.82 19.94 26.71
CA GLU A 165 25.74 18.95 26.54
C GLU A 165 25.47 18.72 25.04
N ALA A 166 25.50 17.45 24.61
CA ALA A 166 25.38 17.05 23.22
C ALA A 166 23.92 17.04 22.76
N SER A 167 23.45 18.15 22.19
CA SER A 167 22.22 18.21 21.39
C SER A 167 22.54 17.98 19.91
N ALA A 168 21.86 17.02 19.28
CA ALA A 168 21.91 16.78 17.85
C ALA A 168 21.33 17.98 17.09
N GLY A 169 22.22 18.81 16.53
CA GLY A 169 21.85 19.99 15.73
C GLY A 169 21.42 19.63 14.31
N GLU A 170 20.31 20.22 13.89
CA GLU A 170 19.89 20.36 12.49
C GLU A 170 20.94 21.15 11.69
N PRO A 171 21.19 20.85 10.40
CA PRO A 171 21.94 21.75 9.55
C PRO A 171 21.02 22.85 9.01
N ALA A 172 21.37 24.08 9.35
CA ALA A 172 20.74 25.31 8.87
C ALA A 172 20.84 25.44 7.34
N ALA A 173 19.81 26.05 6.76
CA ALA A 173 19.71 26.37 5.35
C ALA A 173 20.72 27.45 4.93
N GLY A 174 21.41 27.22 3.81
CA GLY A 174 22.11 28.26 3.06
C GLY A 174 23.63 28.18 3.07
N GLU A 175 24.20 27.13 2.49
CA GLU A 175 25.58 27.17 1.99
C GLU A 175 25.63 26.75 0.52
N ALA A 176 26.34 27.56 -0.26
CA ALA A 176 26.53 27.41 -1.70
C ALA A 176 27.19 26.06 -2.02
N ILE A 177 26.51 25.23 -2.81
CA ILE A 177 26.97 23.90 -3.20
C ILE A 177 28.05 24.03 -4.29
N SER A 178 29.30 24.11 -3.85
CA SER A 178 30.48 23.76 -4.64
C SER A 178 31.25 22.67 -3.90
N GLY A 179 31.08 21.41 -4.32
CA GLY A 179 31.79 20.25 -3.77
C GLY A 179 30.93 19.00 -3.72
N GLU A 180 31.33 17.95 -4.44
CA GLU A 180 30.67 16.65 -4.43
C GLU A 180 30.57 16.09 -3.00
N ALA A 181 29.36 16.03 -2.43
CA ALA A 181 29.13 15.20 -1.25
C ALA A 181 29.56 13.75 -1.57
N GLU A 182 30.50 13.20 -0.80
CA GLU A 182 31.14 11.91 -1.10
C GLU A 182 30.12 10.82 -1.49
N LEU A 183 30.43 10.06 -2.54
CA LEU A 183 29.63 8.91 -2.97
C LEU A 183 29.59 7.86 -1.85
N THR A 184 28.43 7.28 -1.59
CA THR A 184 28.31 6.13 -0.66
C THR A 184 29.14 4.94 -1.13
N ALA A 185 29.45 4.00 -0.23
CA ALA A 185 30.20 2.79 -0.61
C ALA A 185 29.52 1.99 -1.75
N ALA A 186 28.18 1.96 -1.78
CA ALA A 186 27.42 1.33 -2.84
C ALA A 186 27.48 2.10 -4.17
N GLU A 187 27.40 3.44 -4.13
CA GLU A 187 27.58 4.29 -5.32
C GLU A 187 28.99 4.17 -5.90
N ARG A 188 30.03 4.08 -5.06
CA ARG A 188 31.42 3.82 -5.49
C ARG A 188 31.56 2.46 -6.16
N ARG A 189 30.94 1.41 -5.62
CA ARG A 189 30.90 0.08 -6.25
C ARG A 189 30.21 0.13 -7.61
N LEU A 190 29.07 0.82 -7.74
CA LEU A 190 28.41 1.01 -9.03
C LEU A 190 29.31 1.76 -10.02
N ARG A 191 29.99 2.83 -9.59
CA ARG A 191 30.95 3.55 -10.43
C ARG A 191 32.03 2.60 -10.95
N GLY A 192 32.62 1.79 -10.08
CA GLY A 192 33.64 0.79 -10.44
C GLY A 192 33.12 -0.25 -11.43
N VAL A 193 31.94 -0.82 -11.19
CA VAL A 193 31.29 -1.78 -12.11
C VAL A 193 31.01 -1.12 -13.47
N ALA A 194 30.47 0.09 -13.48
CA ALA A 194 30.18 0.83 -14.70
C ALA A 194 31.45 1.14 -15.51
N ILE A 195 32.56 1.54 -14.86
CA ILE A 195 33.87 1.71 -15.51
C ILE A 195 34.36 0.39 -16.11
N GLY A 196 34.31 -0.70 -15.33
CA GLY A 196 34.72 -2.02 -15.78
C GLY A 196 33.92 -2.50 -17.01
N LEU A 197 32.60 -2.30 -17.01
CA LEU A 197 31.75 -2.62 -18.16
C LEU A 197 31.99 -1.71 -19.36
N THR A 198 32.30 -0.44 -19.13
CA THR A 198 32.68 0.50 -20.19
C THR A 198 33.94 0.02 -20.90
N ALA A 199 34.96 -0.36 -20.13
CA ALA A 199 36.21 -0.89 -20.67
C ALA A 199 35.98 -2.23 -21.40
N LEU A 200 35.29 -3.18 -20.76
CA LEU A 200 35.02 -4.51 -21.33
C LEU A 200 34.27 -4.42 -22.66
N PHE A 201 33.13 -3.75 -22.69
CA PHE A 201 32.31 -3.64 -23.90
C PHE A 201 32.91 -2.67 -24.93
N GLY A 202 33.72 -1.69 -24.51
CA GLY A 202 34.53 -0.87 -25.41
C GLY A 202 35.57 -1.69 -26.16
N VAL A 203 36.33 -2.53 -25.45
CA VAL A 203 37.32 -3.44 -26.05
C VAL A 203 36.64 -4.47 -26.95
N LEU A 204 35.54 -5.08 -26.52
CA LEU A 204 34.78 -6.01 -27.36
C LEU A 204 34.27 -5.33 -28.64
N GLY A 205 33.73 -4.11 -28.54
CA GLY A 205 33.31 -3.32 -29.70
C GLY A 205 34.45 -3.02 -30.67
N LEU A 206 35.63 -2.67 -30.16
CA LEU A 206 36.83 -2.46 -30.99
C LEU A 206 37.34 -3.75 -31.63
N ALA A 207 37.29 -4.88 -30.93
CA ALA A 207 37.68 -6.18 -31.47
C ALA A 207 36.82 -6.58 -32.68
N TYR A 208 35.52 -6.31 -32.63
CA TYR A 208 34.61 -6.50 -33.75
C TYR A 208 34.98 -5.65 -34.99
N VAL A 209 35.44 -4.41 -34.79
CA VAL A 209 35.89 -3.53 -35.89
C VAL A 209 37.27 -3.94 -36.41
N ALA A 210 38.21 -4.25 -35.52
CA ALA A 210 39.58 -4.64 -35.87
C ALA A 210 39.65 -5.97 -36.63
N GLY A 211 38.73 -6.90 -36.36
CA GLY A 211 38.63 -8.20 -37.04
C GLY A 211 38.47 -8.11 -38.58
N PHE A 212 37.97 -6.99 -39.11
CA PHE A 212 37.86 -6.73 -40.56
C PHE A 212 39.18 -6.33 -41.23
N VAL A 213 40.06 -5.67 -40.48
CA VAL A 213 41.31 -5.11 -41.02
C VAL A 213 42.42 -6.16 -40.97
N LEU A 214 42.33 -7.10 -40.02
CA LEU A 214 43.32 -8.16 -39.84
C LEU A 214 43.09 -9.33 -40.80
N HIS A 215 44.09 -9.61 -41.65
CA HIS A 215 44.02 -10.63 -42.71
C HIS A 215 43.64 -12.03 -42.19
N GLY A 216 44.07 -12.42 -40.98
CA GLY A 216 43.86 -13.76 -40.42
C GLY A 216 42.47 -14.03 -39.84
N THR A 217 41.56 -13.05 -39.81
CA THR A 217 40.19 -13.19 -39.30
C THR A 217 39.11 -12.72 -40.26
N ARG A 218 39.52 -12.24 -41.43
CA ARG A 218 38.63 -11.61 -42.41
C ARG A 218 37.45 -12.53 -42.75
N ASP A 219 37.69 -13.82 -42.95
CA ASP A 219 36.67 -14.81 -43.33
C ASP A 219 35.73 -15.23 -42.19
N ALA A 220 36.09 -15.01 -40.92
CA ALA A 220 35.20 -15.27 -39.78
C ALA A 220 34.25 -14.09 -39.48
N PHE A 221 34.65 -12.88 -39.87
CA PHE A 221 33.86 -11.66 -39.69
C PHE A 221 33.13 -11.21 -40.98
N THR A 222 33.29 -11.93 -42.11
CA THR A 222 32.56 -11.69 -43.39
C THR A 222 31.10 -12.14 -43.37
N GLN A 223 30.62 -12.83 -42.33
CA GLN A 223 29.18 -13.06 -42.12
C GLN A 223 28.50 -11.77 -41.62
N LEU A 224 28.25 -10.89 -42.58
CA LEU A 224 28.07 -9.46 -42.43
C LEU A 224 27.05 -8.94 -41.40
N PRO A 225 25.86 -9.54 -41.22
CA PRO A 225 24.86 -9.02 -40.28
C PRO A 225 25.28 -9.17 -38.79
N PHE A 226 26.30 -9.98 -38.51
CA PHE A 226 26.79 -10.24 -37.15
C PHE A 226 27.55 -9.04 -36.57
N VAL A 227 28.44 -8.43 -37.36
CA VAL A 227 29.45 -7.56 -36.77
C VAL A 227 28.95 -6.14 -36.53
N THR A 228 28.19 -5.60 -37.47
CA THR A 228 27.58 -4.27 -37.31
C THR A 228 26.66 -4.23 -36.09
N ASN A 229 25.82 -5.25 -35.92
CA ASN A 229 24.88 -5.32 -34.80
C ASN A 229 25.60 -5.49 -33.45
N SER A 230 26.63 -6.34 -33.41
CA SER A 230 27.43 -6.57 -32.21
C SER A 230 28.26 -5.34 -31.81
N THR A 231 28.80 -4.61 -32.79
CA THR A 231 29.56 -3.37 -32.58
C THR A 231 28.65 -2.30 -31.96
N VAL A 232 27.45 -2.11 -32.49
CA VAL A 232 26.49 -1.11 -31.97
C VAL A 232 25.98 -1.49 -30.59
N LEU A 233 25.70 -2.78 -30.34
CA LEU A 233 25.29 -3.27 -29.03
C LEU A 233 26.39 -3.01 -27.98
N CYS A 234 27.63 -3.43 -28.27
CA CYS A 234 28.78 -3.25 -27.37
C CYS A 234 29.10 -1.76 -27.13
N ALA A 235 29.16 -0.96 -28.20
CA ALA A 235 29.39 0.48 -28.09
C ALA A 235 28.26 1.18 -27.32
N GLY A 236 27.00 0.79 -27.55
CA GLY A 236 25.85 1.32 -26.83
C GLY A 236 25.89 1.02 -25.34
N ILE A 237 26.20 -0.22 -24.95
CA ILE A 237 26.39 -0.61 -23.55
C ILE A 237 27.56 0.17 -22.92
N ALA A 238 28.70 0.26 -23.62
CA ALA A 238 29.86 0.98 -23.13
C ALA A 238 29.58 2.49 -22.92
N LEU A 239 28.91 3.15 -23.86
CA LEU A 239 28.54 4.56 -23.74
C LEU A 239 27.56 4.81 -22.59
N LEU A 240 26.56 3.95 -22.42
CA LEU A 240 25.60 4.06 -21.31
C LEU A 240 26.29 3.86 -19.96
N CYS A 241 27.09 2.82 -19.82
CA CYS A 241 27.86 2.56 -18.60
C CYS A 241 28.88 3.69 -18.31
N GLY A 242 29.54 4.23 -19.34
CA GLY A 242 30.49 5.33 -19.20
C GLY A 242 29.80 6.61 -18.74
N THR A 243 28.60 6.87 -19.26
CA THR A 243 27.76 7.99 -18.83
C THR A 243 27.30 7.83 -17.38
N VAL A 244 26.93 6.61 -16.96
CA VAL A 244 26.63 6.28 -15.55
C VAL A 244 27.87 6.51 -14.67
N ALA A 245 29.05 6.09 -15.11
CA ALA A 245 30.29 6.23 -14.35
C ALA A 245 30.76 7.69 -14.17
N GLY A 246 30.46 8.56 -15.14
CA GLY A 246 30.81 9.97 -15.11
C GLY A 246 30.06 10.75 -14.02
N ASP A 247 28.76 10.46 -13.84
CA ASP A 247 27.96 11.02 -12.75
C ASP A 247 26.90 10.00 -12.34
N VAL A 248 27.25 9.17 -11.34
CA VAL A 248 26.42 8.07 -10.87
C VAL A 248 25.05 8.56 -10.42
N ARG A 249 24.97 9.74 -9.77
CA ARG A 249 23.71 10.22 -9.20
C ARG A 249 22.76 10.75 -10.25
N ARG A 250 23.28 11.49 -11.23
CA ARG A 250 22.48 12.06 -12.32
C ARG A 250 22.06 11.01 -13.35
N ASN A 251 22.96 10.06 -13.64
CA ASN A 251 22.81 9.13 -14.75
C ASN A 251 22.39 7.72 -14.31
N LEU A 252 22.13 7.49 -13.02
CA LEU A 252 21.64 6.21 -12.48
C LEU A 252 20.52 5.53 -13.31
N PRO A 253 19.52 6.25 -13.85
CA PRO A 253 18.48 5.63 -14.66
C PRO A 253 18.98 4.99 -15.97
N LEU A 254 20.13 5.43 -16.51
CA LEU A 254 20.74 4.89 -17.73
C LEU A 254 21.33 3.47 -17.54
N ALA A 255 21.55 3.04 -16.30
CA ALA A 255 21.91 1.66 -16.01
C ALA A 255 20.79 0.67 -16.40
N GLY A 256 19.52 1.12 -16.41
CA GLY A 256 18.36 0.29 -16.75
C GLY A 256 18.37 -0.21 -18.21
N PRO A 257 18.48 0.68 -19.21
CA PRO A 257 18.66 0.28 -20.60
C PRO A 257 19.87 -0.64 -20.83
N ALA A 258 21.03 -0.32 -20.25
CA ALA A 258 22.23 -1.16 -20.37
C ALA A 258 22.00 -2.57 -19.78
N LEU A 259 21.41 -2.66 -18.58
CA LEU A 259 21.02 -3.91 -17.96
C LEU A 259 20.03 -4.70 -18.81
N SER A 260 19.03 -4.03 -19.38
CA SER A 260 18.00 -4.67 -20.21
C SER A 260 18.62 -5.26 -21.49
N ALA A 261 19.58 -4.57 -22.09
CA ALA A 261 20.32 -5.07 -23.23
C ALA A 261 21.12 -6.34 -22.88
N LEU A 262 21.83 -6.33 -21.75
CA LEU A 262 22.60 -7.50 -21.27
C LEU A 262 21.72 -8.72 -21.00
N LEU A 263 20.61 -8.53 -20.28
CA LEU A 263 19.69 -9.62 -19.93
C LEU A 263 18.94 -10.16 -21.15
N LEU A 264 18.55 -9.29 -22.08
CA LEU A 264 17.90 -9.72 -23.32
C LEU A 264 18.88 -10.45 -24.24
N SER A 265 20.14 -10.00 -24.30
CA SER A 265 21.20 -10.72 -25.00
C SER A 265 21.36 -12.12 -24.43
N ALA A 266 21.44 -12.23 -23.11
CA ALA A 266 21.56 -13.52 -22.44
C ALA A 266 20.33 -14.42 -22.68
N LEU A 267 19.12 -13.85 -22.70
CA LEU A 267 17.90 -14.59 -23.00
C LEU A 267 17.91 -15.14 -24.43
N VAL A 268 18.34 -14.34 -25.41
CA VAL A 268 18.37 -14.76 -26.81
C VAL A 268 19.47 -15.80 -27.04
N ASP A 269 20.66 -15.60 -26.48
CA ASP A 269 21.76 -16.58 -26.52
C ASP A 269 21.33 -17.91 -25.88
N GLY A 270 20.67 -17.85 -24.71
CA GLY A 270 20.13 -19.02 -24.02
C GLY A 270 19.01 -19.73 -24.79
N ALA A 271 18.09 -18.98 -25.41
CA ALA A 271 17.06 -19.55 -26.26
C ALA A 271 17.69 -20.26 -27.47
N TYR A 272 18.70 -19.64 -28.08
CA TYR A 272 19.40 -20.21 -29.23
C TYR A 272 20.12 -21.52 -28.87
N LEU A 273 20.81 -21.55 -27.73
CA LEU A 273 21.44 -22.76 -27.17
C LEU A 273 20.42 -23.86 -26.84
N ALA A 274 19.23 -23.49 -26.37
CA ALA A 274 18.16 -24.44 -26.03
C ALA A 274 17.48 -25.06 -27.25
N PHE A 275 17.30 -24.29 -28.34
CA PHE A 275 16.60 -24.73 -29.55
C PHE A 275 17.52 -25.31 -30.66
N ARG A 276 18.83 -25.41 -30.42
CA ARG A 276 19.85 -26.07 -31.29
C ARG A 276 19.79 -25.70 -32.78
N LEU A 277 19.68 -24.42 -33.11
CA LEU A 277 19.97 -23.94 -34.46
C LEU A 277 21.52 -23.89 -34.61
N ASP A 278 22.13 -24.62 -35.55
CA ASP A 278 23.58 -24.56 -35.89
C ASP A 278 24.64 -24.88 -34.80
N ALA A 279 24.38 -25.84 -33.91
CA ALA A 279 25.27 -26.15 -32.77
C ALA A 279 26.66 -26.72 -33.13
N GLY A 280 26.86 -27.19 -34.37
CA GLY A 280 28.07 -27.90 -34.83
C GLY A 280 29.05 -27.06 -35.66
N ASP A 281 28.66 -25.85 -36.07
CA ASP A 281 29.46 -25.02 -36.96
C ASP A 281 30.69 -24.45 -36.24
N ARG A 282 31.82 -24.40 -36.94
CA ARG A 282 33.09 -23.83 -36.48
C ARG A 282 33.48 -22.65 -37.34
N PHE A 283 34.15 -21.66 -36.74
CA PHE A 283 34.65 -20.50 -37.47
C PHE A 283 36.05 -20.08 -36.99
N PRO A 284 36.95 -19.70 -37.91
CA PRO A 284 38.35 -19.42 -37.58
C PRO A 284 38.52 -18.02 -36.93
N LEU A 285 38.69 -17.97 -35.62
CA LEU A 285 38.97 -16.76 -34.85
C LEU A 285 40.44 -16.74 -34.38
N TRP A 286 41.26 -15.85 -34.94
CA TRP A 286 42.67 -15.65 -34.52
C TRP A 286 43.49 -16.95 -34.42
N GLY A 287 43.31 -17.87 -35.38
CA GLY A 287 44.00 -19.17 -35.38
C GLY A 287 43.37 -20.24 -34.47
N TRP A 288 42.21 -19.96 -33.86
CA TRP A 288 41.39 -20.89 -33.09
C TRP A 288 40.09 -21.23 -33.84
N GLU A 289 39.59 -22.46 -33.73
CA GLU A 289 38.34 -22.91 -34.39
C GLU A 289 37.25 -23.33 -33.37
N PRO A 290 36.67 -22.38 -32.63
CA PRO A 290 35.60 -22.69 -31.69
C PRO A 290 34.30 -23.09 -32.40
N THR A 291 33.49 -23.88 -31.70
CA THR A 291 32.10 -24.10 -32.09
C THR A 291 31.24 -22.88 -31.75
N VAL A 292 30.22 -22.61 -32.57
CA VAL A 292 29.21 -21.56 -32.29
C VAL A 292 28.62 -21.72 -30.90
N SER A 293 28.28 -22.95 -30.50
CA SER A 293 27.79 -23.26 -29.16
C SER A 293 28.78 -22.85 -28.05
N GLY A 294 30.08 -23.12 -28.25
CA GLY A 294 31.12 -22.76 -27.28
C GLY A 294 31.24 -21.25 -27.09
N VAL A 295 31.18 -20.49 -28.18
CA VAL A 295 31.22 -19.02 -28.13
C VAL A 295 29.95 -18.46 -27.47
N LEU A 296 28.77 -18.98 -27.80
CA LEU A 296 27.51 -18.54 -27.18
C LEU A 296 27.45 -18.84 -25.69
N TRP A 297 28.00 -19.96 -25.21
CA TRP A 297 28.11 -20.22 -23.77
C TRP A 297 29.01 -19.21 -23.05
N ILE A 298 30.14 -18.84 -23.67
CA ILE A 298 31.05 -17.83 -23.12
C ILE A 298 30.37 -16.46 -23.09
N LEU A 299 29.71 -16.05 -24.18
CA LEU A 299 28.98 -14.79 -24.27
C LEU A 299 27.82 -14.73 -23.27
N LEU A 300 27.02 -15.80 -23.17
CA LEU A 300 25.95 -15.94 -22.19
C LEU A 300 26.49 -15.77 -20.76
N ALA A 301 27.60 -16.42 -20.43
CA ALA A 301 28.23 -16.29 -19.11
C ALA A 301 28.70 -14.86 -18.83
N ILE A 302 29.36 -14.21 -19.78
CA ILE A 302 29.81 -12.81 -19.67
C ILE A 302 28.62 -11.87 -19.49
N GLN A 303 27.57 -12.01 -20.30
CA GLN A 303 26.38 -11.15 -20.27
C GLN A 303 25.58 -11.35 -18.98
N LEU A 304 25.42 -12.58 -18.50
CA LEU A 304 24.78 -12.87 -17.21
C LEU A 304 25.61 -12.29 -16.05
N ALA A 305 26.93 -12.48 -16.04
CA ALA A 305 27.80 -11.92 -15.00
C ALA A 305 27.78 -10.39 -15.00
N ALA A 306 27.91 -9.76 -16.17
CA ALA A 306 27.83 -8.32 -16.35
C ALA A 306 26.45 -7.77 -15.96
N GLY A 307 25.38 -8.43 -16.40
CA GLY A 307 24.00 -8.07 -16.09
C GLY A 307 23.69 -8.19 -14.60
N LEU A 308 24.04 -9.31 -13.96
CA LEU A 308 23.86 -9.52 -12.52
C LEU A 308 24.70 -8.55 -11.70
N GLY A 309 25.96 -8.32 -12.10
CA GLY A 309 26.84 -7.36 -11.45
C GLY A 309 26.32 -5.92 -11.52
N LEU A 310 25.90 -5.49 -12.72
CA LEU A 310 25.29 -4.16 -12.91
C LEU A 310 23.97 -4.04 -12.16
N TRP A 311 23.12 -5.07 -12.18
CA TRP A 311 21.86 -5.10 -11.43
C TRP A 311 22.08 -5.01 -9.93
N ALA A 312 23.01 -5.80 -9.38
CA ALA A 312 23.33 -5.82 -7.97
C ALA A 312 23.90 -4.47 -7.51
N ALA A 313 24.87 -3.92 -8.26
CA ALA A 313 25.47 -2.64 -7.95
C ALA A 313 24.47 -1.47 -8.09
N THR A 314 23.65 -1.47 -9.13
CA THR A 314 22.59 -0.46 -9.33
C THR A 314 21.53 -0.54 -8.24
N SER A 315 21.11 -1.75 -7.89
CA SER A 315 20.14 -1.97 -6.81
C SER A 315 20.71 -1.54 -5.47
N ALA A 316 21.98 -1.86 -5.17
CA ALA A 316 22.64 -1.44 -3.94
C ALA A 316 22.80 0.08 -3.86
N ALA A 317 23.19 0.74 -4.95
CA ALA A 317 23.30 2.20 -5.01
C ALA A 317 21.95 2.87 -4.78
N TRP A 318 20.87 2.39 -5.41
CA TRP A 318 19.51 2.87 -5.17
C TRP A 318 19.06 2.67 -3.72
N ARG A 319 19.28 1.48 -3.15
CA ARG A 319 18.91 1.18 -1.75
C ARG A 319 19.65 2.07 -0.77
N ALA A 320 20.95 2.28 -0.97
CA ALA A 320 21.76 3.14 -0.10
C ALA A 320 21.32 4.60 -0.20
N ARG A 321 21.06 5.08 -1.42
CA ARG A 321 20.68 6.48 -1.68
C ARG A 321 19.32 6.83 -1.09
N GLU A 322 18.31 5.97 -1.29
CA GLU A 322 16.94 6.24 -0.86
C GLU A 322 16.58 5.52 0.46
N ARG A 323 17.58 4.95 1.17
CA ARG A 323 17.43 4.18 2.42
C ARG A 323 16.33 3.10 2.35
N ILE A 324 16.27 2.38 1.22
CA ILE A 324 15.23 1.40 0.92
C ILE A 324 15.49 0.09 1.67
N ALA A 325 14.59 -0.28 2.57
CA ALA A 325 14.60 -1.51 3.35
C ALA A 325 13.56 -2.54 2.85
N PHE A 326 12.34 -2.09 2.56
CA PHE A 326 11.18 -2.90 2.20
C PHE A 326 10.83 -2.80 0.71
N LEU A 327 10.64 -1.60 0.15
CA LEU A 327 10.28 -1.45 -1.26
C LEU A 327 11.46 -1.87 -2.18
N GLY A 328 11.17 -2.04 -3.47
CA GLY A 328 12.22 -2.20 -4.47
C GLY A 328 12.52 -0.87 -5.17
N PRO A 329 13.67 -0.73 -5.84
CA PRO A 329 14.01 0.49 -6.58
C PRO A 329 12.94 0.89 -7.61
N LEU A 330 12.29 -0.08 -8.25
CA LEU A 330 11.20 0.17 -9.20
C LEU A 330 10.00 0.85 -8.53
N GLN A 331 9.59 0.33 -7.37
CA GLN A 331 8.46 0.83 -6.60
C GLN A 331 8.74 2.23 -6.03
N GLN A 332 9.96 2.45 -5.51
CA GLN A 332 10.37 3.75 -4.98
C GLN A 332 10.32 4.83 -6.05
N ARG A 333 10.75 4.52 -7.28
CA ARG A 333 10.64 5.43 -8.43
C ARG A 333 9.19 5.78 -8.74
N ALA A 334 8.29 4.80 -8.72
CA ALA A 334 6.86 5.02 -8.93
C ALA A 334 6.28 6.00 -7.90
N LEU A 335 6.64 5.77 -6.63
CA LEU A 335 6.13 6.55 -5.51
C LEU A 335 6.67 7.99 -5.53
N LEU A 336 7.97 8.17 -5.77
CA LEU A 336 8.57 9.50 -5.97
C LEU A 336 7.90 10.25 -7.11
N ALA A 337 7.69 9.57 -8.24
CA ALA A 337 7.05 10.15 -9.42
C ALA A 337 5.59 10.54 -9.19
N LEU A 338 4.88 9.79 -8.35
CA LEU A 338 3.53 10.13 -7.94
C LEU A 338 3.50 11.29 -6.96
N ALA A 339 4.32 11.26 -5.92
CA ALA A 339 4.40 12.32 -4.92
C ALA A 339 4.71 13.68 -5.58
N ASP A 340 5.63 13.70 -6.54
CA ASP A 340 6.02 14.86 -7.35
C ASP A 340 4.89 15.50 -8.18
N VAL A 341 3.77 14.80 -8.42
CA VAL A 341 2.64 15.35 -9.18
C VAL A 341 1.35 15.43 -8.39
N LEU A 342 1.18 14.57 -7.38
CA LEU A 342 -0.03 14.56 -6.55
C LEU A 342 0.01 15.65 -5.48
N ILE A 343 1.20 15.95 -4.96
CA ILE A 343 1.42 16.94 -3.91
C ILE A 343 1.77 18.25 -4.61
N ALA A 344 0.84 19.19 -4.61
CA ALA A 344 1.06 20.48 -5.23
C ALA A 344 1.71 21.43 -4.20
N ALA A 345 2.97 21.81 -4.43
CA ALA A 345 3.40 23.13 -3.99
C ALA A 345 2.90 24.14 -5.01
N GLU A 346 2.23 25.19 -4.53
CA GLU A 346 2.04 26.39 -5.33
C GLU A 346 3.42 26.96 -5.70
N ALA A 347 3.51 27.60 -6.86
CA ALA A 347 4.79 28.05 -7.41
C ALA A 347 5.59 29.00 -6.47
N ASP A 348 4.89 29.62 -5.51
CA ASP A 348 5.43 30.62 -4.58
C ASP A 348 5.46 30.14 -3.11
N GLU A 349 5.00 28.93 -2.77
CA GLU A 349 5.08 28.36 -1.42
C GLU A 349 6.12 27.22 -1.39
N PRO A 350 7.11 27.24 -0.47
CA PRO A 350 8.02 26.12 -0.32
C PRO A 350 7.24 24.84 0.04
N GLU A 351 7.55 23.72 -0.63
CA GLU A 351 6.96 22.41 -0.31
C GLU A 351 7.18 22.11 1.18
N ALA A 352 6.09 22.02 1.94
CA ALA A 352 6.16 21.68 3.37
C ALA A 352 6.82 20.32 3.62
N VAL A 353 6.61 19.36 2.70
CA VAL A 353 7.20 18.02 2.75
C VAL A 353 7.60 17.60 1.33
N PRO A 354 8.90 17.43 1.03
CA PRO A 354 9.34 17.13 -0.33
C PRO A 354 9.02 15.68 -0.73
N PRO A 355 8.82 15.35 -2.02
CA PRO A 355 8.49 14.01 -2.51
C PRO A 355 9.40 12.89 -2.01
N ARG A 356 10.69 13.18 -1.79
CA ARG A 356 11.65 12.20 -1.22
C ARG A 356 11.33 11.85 0.22
N GLN A 357 10.94 12.83 1.03
CA GLN A 357 10.55 12.61 2.42
C GLN A 357 9.26 11.80 2.49
N ILE A 358 8.28 12.10 1.62
CA ILE A 358 7.04 11.33 1.49
C ILE A 358 7.33 9.86 1.17
N ALA A 359 8.22 9.61 0.21
CA ALA A 359 8.61 8.25 -0.15
C ALA A 359 9.34 7.53 1.00
N ALA A 360 10.13 8.24 1.81
CA ALA A 360 10.77 7.69 3.01
C ALA A 360 9.76 7.37 4.13
N ASN A 361 8.76 8.23 4.33
CA ASN A 361 7.68 8.01 5.29
C ASN A 361 6.86 6.77 4.93
N VAL A 362 6.50 6.61 3.65
CA VAL A 362 5.81 5.41 3.14
C VAL A 362 6.67 4.15 3.27
N GLU A 363 7.97 4.24 3.00
CA GLU A 363 8.89 3.11 3.16
C GLU A 363 8.89 2.59 4.60
N ARG A 364 8.97 3.51 5.58
CA ARG A 364 8.87 3.19 7.01
C ARG A 364 7.52 2.55 7.34
N TYR A 365 6.43 3.13 6.83
CA TYR A 365 5.08 2.63 7.05
C TYR A 365 4.90 1.21 6.53
N VAL A 366 5.08 0.99 5.23
CA VAL A 366 4.82 -0.30 4.60
C VAL A 366 5.77 -1.37 5.13
N GLY A 367 7.01 -0.99 5.50
CA GLY A 367 7.95 -1.87 6.18
C GLY A 367 7.53 -2.32 7.58
N SER A 368 6.68 -1.55 8.28
CA SER A 368 6.16 -1.90 9.61
C SER A 368 4.96 -2.84 9.59
N ILE A 369 4.25 -2.94 8.45
CA ILE A 369 2.99 -3.69 8.33
C ILE A 369 3.26 -5.20 8.38
N ARG A 370 2.75 -5.86 9.42
CA ARG A 370 2.84 -7.32 9.62
C ARG A 370 1.71 -8.07 8.91
N ALA A 371 1.64 -7.96 7.58
CA ALA A 371 0.58 -8.58 6.77
C ALA A 371 1.14 -9.60 5.76
N ARG A 372 0.45 -10.74 5.58
CA ARG A 372 0.84 -11.76 4.57
C ARG A 372 0.82 -11.22 3.13
N ARG A 373 -0.02 -10.22 2.86
CA ARG A 373 -0.24 -9.64 1.52
C ARG A 373 0.39 -8.26 1.33
N VAL A 374 1.29 -7.82 2.22
CA VAL A 374 1.98 -6.52 2.06
C VAL A 374 2.74 -6.42 0.72
N TRP A 375 3.14 -7.56 0.13
CA TRP A 375 3.75 -7.63 -1.20
C TRP A 375 2.87 -7.09 -2.32
N VAL A 376 1.54 -7.04 -2.15
CA VAL A 376 0.60 -6.53 -3.16
C VAL A 376 0.88 -5.05 -3.48
N TYR A 377 1.34 -4.25 -2.51
CA TYR A 377 1.75 -2.86 -2.74
C TYR A 377 3.00 -2.78 -3.61
N ARG A 378 3.94 -3.72 -3.42
CA ARG A 378 5.11 -3.81 -4.28
C ARG A 378 4.72 -4.14 -5.71
N LEU A 379 3.73 -5.01 -5.90
CA LEU A 379 3.20 -5.30 -7.22
C LEU A 379 2.46 -4.09 -7.79
N ALA A 380 1.59 -3.43 -7.01
CA ALA A 380 0.81 -2.29 -7.47
C ALA A 380 1.69 -1.13 -7.95
N LEU A 381 2.70 -0.74 -7.16
CA LEU A 381 3.66 0.30 -7.53
C LEU A 381 4.53 -0.11 -8.73
N ALA A 382 4.93 -1.38 -8.83
CA ALA A 382 5.66 -1.88 -10.01
C ALA A 382 4.82 -1.83 -11.29
N VAL A 383 3.56 -2.28 -11.20
CA VAL A 383 2.61 -2.21 -12.30
C VAL A 383 2.39 -0.77 -12.69
N LEU A 384 2.19 0.13 -11.74
CA LEU A 384 2.00 1.55 -11.99
C LEU A 384 3.19 2.18 -12.73
N GLU A 385 4.43 1.88 -12.30
CA GLU A 385 5.64 2.37 -12.95
C GLU A 385 5.79 1.89 -14.39
N LEU A 386 5.45 0.63 -14.66
CA LEU A 386 5.64 0.00 -15.98
C LEU A 386 4.42 0.16 -16.91
N ARG A 387 3.23 0.46 -16.38
CA ARG A 387 1.98 0.56 -17.14
C ARG A 387 2.05 1.49 -18.35
N PRO A 388 2.72 2.66 -18.29
CA PRO A 388 2.83 3.55 -19.45
C PRO A 388 3.46 2.88 -20.69
N LEU A 389 4.33 1.89 -20.52
CA LEU A 389 4.97 1.15 -21.61
C LEU A 389 3.94 0.51 -22.56
N LEU A 390 2.84 0.02 -22.01
CA LEU A 390 1.75 -0.59 -22.79
C LEU A 390 0.99 0.44 -23.66
N ALA A 391 1.14 1.73 -23.37
CA ALA A 391 0.60 2.83 -24.17
C ALA A 391 1.67 3.47 -25.07
N GLY A 392 2.88 2.92 -25.14
CA GLY A 392 4.01 3.49 -25.90
C GLY A 392 4.70 4.67 -25.21
N TRP A 393 4.47 4.86 -23.90
CA TRP A 393 5.11 5.89 -23.08
C TRP A 393 6.26 5.29 -22.27
N PRO A 394 7.30 6.06 -21.90
CA PRO A 394 8.32 5.58 -20.99
C PRO A 394 7.74 5.31 -19.58
N PRO A 395 8.43 4.56 -18.72
CA PRO A 395 8.00 4.30 -17.35
C PRO A 395 7.59 5.59 -16.61
N LEU A 396 6.65 5.50 -15.67
CA LEU A 396 5.99 6.65 -15.06
C LEU A 396 7.00 7.68 -14.51
N SER A 397 8.02 7.19 -13.80
CA SER A 397 9.10 8.02 -13.23
C SER A 397 9.97 8.75 -14.26
N GLN A 398 9.93 8.31 -15.52
CA GLN A 398 10.70 8.88 -16.59
C GLN A 398 9.93 9.94 -17.38
N ILE A 399 8.61 10.02 -17.24
CA ILE A 399 7.76 11.02 -17.89
C ILE A 399 7.94 12.38 -17.18
N GLU A 400 8.01 13.48 -17.93
CA GLU A 400 8.03 14.85 -17.41
C GLU A 400 6.81 15.14 -16.51
N PRO A 401 6.94 15.88 -15.39
CA PRO A 401 5.87 16.01 -14.39
C PRO A 401 4.50 16.39 -14.94
N GLN A 402 4.41 17.41 -15.81
CA GLN A 402 3.13 17.82 -16.40
C GLN A 402 2.52 16.73 -17.29
N ALA A 403 3.32 16.06 -18.12
CA ALA A 403 2.84 14.97 -18.97
C ALA A 403 2.46 13.73 -18.14
N ARG A 404 3.15 13.49 -17.03
CA ARG A 404 2.84 12.41 -16.08
C ARG A 404 1.50 12.67 -15.41
N ARG A 405 1.26 13.90 -14.99
CA ARG A 405 0.00 14.36 -14.44
C ARG A 405 -1.16 14.17 -15.41
N ASP A 406 -1.02 14.65 -16.65
CA ASP A 406 -1.99 14.44 -17.73
C ASP A 406 -2.26 12.95 -17.97
N PHE A 407 -1.22 12.12 -17.95
CA PHE A 407 -1.32 10.68 -18.12
C PHE A 407 -2.18 10.05 -17.00
N LEU A 408 -1.89 10.38 -15.74
CA LEU A 408 -2.63 9.87 -14.59
C LEU A 408 -4.09 10.34 -14.64
N GLN A 409 -4.33 11.64 -14.84
CA GLN A 409 -5.68 12.22 -14.92
C GLN A 409 -6.52 11.57 -16.01
N ARG A 410 -6.01 11.46 -17.24
CA ARG A 410 -6.77 10.88 -18.37
C ARG A 410 -7.10 9.41 -18.12
N ARG A 411 -6.15 8.61 -17.62
CA ARG A 411 -6.33 7.15 -17.46
C ARG A 411 -7.17 6.82 -16.23
N PHE A 412 -7.18 7.73 -15.25
CA PHE A 412 -7.97 7.59 -14.04
C PHE A 412 -9.42 8.06 -14.23
N LEU A 413 -9.63 9.31 -14.65
CA LEU A 413 -10.95 9.96 -14.74
C LEU A 413 -11.71 9.60 -16.03
N ARG A 414 -10.99 9.35 -17.13
CA ARG A 414 -11.58 9.01 -18.43
C ARG A 414 -10.92 7.75 -19.00
N PRO A 415 -11.05 6.61 -18.29
CA PRO A 415 -10.42 5.38 -18.73
C PRO A 415 -10.92 5.05 -20.14
N PRO A 416 -10.03 4.67 -21.08
CA PRO A 416 -10.45 4.22 -22.40
C PRO A 416 -11.42 3.03 -22.29
N PRO A 417 -12.15 2.67 -23.36
CA PRO A 417 -13.09 1.53 -23.38
C PRO A 417 -12.35 0.18 -23.33
N TRP A 418 -11.67 -0.07 -22.21
CA TRP A 418 -10.88 -1.27 -21.94
C TRP A 418 -11.73 -2.38 -21.34
N PRO A 419 -11.29 -3.65 -21.48
CA PRO A 419 -11.85 -4.75 -20.69
C PRO A 419 -11.87 -4.38 -19.20
N ARG A 420 -12.96 -4.74 -18.51
CA ARG A 420 -13.20 -4.37 -17.10
C ARG A 420 -12.00 -4.65 -16.19
N PHE A 421 -11.35 -5.80 -16.37
CA PHE A 421 -10.15 -6.17 -15.62
C PHE A 421 -8.99 -5.17 -15.79
N ALA A 422 -8.68 -4.76 -17.01
CA ALA A 422 -7.56 -3.84 -17.30
C ALA A 422 -7.84 -2.42 -16.80
N LYS A 423 -9.10 -1.98 -16.90
CA LYS A 423 -9.57 -0.73 -16.29
C LYS A 423 -9.40 -0.78 -14.77
N ASN A 424 -9.96 -1.80 -14.12
CA ASN A 424 -9.90 -1.96 -12.67
C ASN A 424 -8.46 -2.01 -12.16
N LEU A 425 -7.59 -2.79 -12.80
CA LEU A 425 -6.19 -2.89 -12.40
C LEU A 425 -5.48 -1.54 -12.45
N THR A 426 -5.69 -0.76 -13.52
CA THR A 426 -5.06 0.57 -13.66
C THR A 426 -5.58 1.56 -12.62
N GLN A 427 -6.89 1.55 -12.37
CA GLN A 427 -7.53 2.42 -11.39
C GLN A 427 -7.09 2.08 -9.96
N VAL A 428 -7.01 0.79 -9.63
CA VAL A 428 -6.55 0.31 -8.32
C VAL A 428 -5.08 0.67 -8.09
N THR A 429 -4.19 0.49 -9.07
CA THR A 429 -2.76 0.79 -8.88
C THR A 429 -2.50 2.28 -8.69
N ILE A 430 -3.23 3.15 -9.41
CA ILE A 430 -3.17 4.60 -9.21
C ILE A 430 -3.71 4.97 -7.82
N ARG A 431 -4.85 4.42 -7.41
CA ARG A 431 -5.44 4.66 -6.07
C ARG A 431 -4.48 4.27 -4.95
N VAL A 432 -3.90 3.07 -5.03
CA VAL A 432 -2.94 2.60 -4.03
C VAL A 432 -1.75 3.56 -3.94
N GLY A 433 -1.19 3.97 -5.08
CA GLY A 433 -0.10 4.94 -5.09
C GLY A 433 -0.48 6.29 -4.48
N GLN A 434 -1.68 6.80 -4.78
CA GLN A 434 -2.20 8.03 -4.21
C GLN A 434 -2.38 7.94 -2.69
N GLN A 435 -3.02 6.88 -2.18
CA GLN A 435 -3.25 6.68 -0.75
C GLN A 435 -1.93 6.60 0.02
N LEU A 436 -0.91 5.93 -0.55
CA LEU A 436 0.43 5.92 0.03
C LEU A 436 1.05 7.32 0.05
N SER A 437 0.96 8.08 -1.04
CA SER A 437 1.47 9.47 -1.08
C SER A 437 0.79 10.37 -0.05
N PHE A 438 -0.54 10.25 0.13
CA PHE A 438 -1.27 11.02 1.14
C PHE A 438 -0.88 10.61 2.57
N ALA A 439 -0.79 9.31 2.85
CA ALA A 439 -0.32 8.84 4.15
C ALA A 439 1.11 9.32 4.45
N GLY A 440 1.99 9.31 3.46
CA GLY A 440 3.37 9.80 3.62
C GLY A 440 3.48 11.32 3.84
N TYR A 441 2.55 12.10 3.28
CA TYR A 441 2.53 13.57 3.42
C TYR A 441 1.86 14.01 4.74
N TYR A 442 0.61 13.60 4.98
CA TYR A 442 -0.19 14.10 6.11
C TYR A 442 0.22 13.50 7.47
N ASN A 443 1.01 12.42 7.49
CA ASN A 443 1.61 11.91 8.72
C ASN A 443 2.86 12.69 9.13
N ASP A 444 3.45 13.48 8.22
CA ASP A 444 4.64 14.27 8.51
C ASP A 444 4.24 15.54 9.27
N PRO A 445 4.87 15.83 10.43
CA PRO A 445 4.57 17.04 11.20
C PRO A 445 4.76 18.35 10.41
N GLY A 446 5.60 18.34 9.36
CA GLY A 446 5.78 19.49 8.47
C GLY A 446 4.50 19.88 7.72
N ALA A 447 3.57 18.93 7.50
CA ALA A 447 2.29 19.19 6.82
C ALA A 447 1.19 19.73 7.74
N TRP A 448 1.33 19.63 9.07
CA TRP A 448 0.23 19.96 9.99
C TRP A 448 -0.12 21.45 10.08
N PRO A 449 0.85 22.39 10.05
CA PRO A 449 0.53 23.82 10.06
C PRO A 449 -0.30 24.26 8.85
N SER A 450 -0.06 23.69 7.67
CA SER A 450 -0.78 24.09 6.43
C SER A 450 -2.24 23.65 6.40
N ILE A 451 -2.64 22.75 7.31
CA ILE A 451 -4.02 22.27 7.46
C ILE A 451 -4.66 22.72 8.78
N GLY A 452 -3.99 23.59 9.55
CA GLY A 452 -4.49 24.08 10.83
C GLY A 452 -4.58 23.01 11.93
N TYR A 453 -3.84 21.90 11.81
CA TYR A 453 -3.88 20.81 12.81
C TYR A 453 -2.86 21.02 13.92
N THR A 454 -3.28 20.71 15.16
CA THR A 454 -2.40 20.69 16.33
C THR A 454 -2.56 19.36 17.06
N PRO A 455 -1.51 18.54 17.18
CA PRO A 455 -1.57 17.29 17.92
C PRO A 455 -1.82 17.56 19.41
N PHE A 456 -2.46 16.64 20.13
CA PHE A 456 -2.86 16.86 21.53
C PHE A 456 -1.66 17.17 22.44
N SER A 457 -0.50 16.55 22.21
CA SER A 457 0.76 16.83 22.90
C SER A 457 1.19 18.31 22.86
N GLN A 458 0.71 19.08 21.87
CA GLN A 458 1.05 20.49 21.66
C GLN A 458 -0.10 21.46 22.00
N ARG A 459 -1.25 20.98 22.50
CA ARG A 459 -2.42 21.84 22.80
C ARG A 459 -2.34 22.59 24.15
N GLY A 460 -1.17 22.61 24.80
CA GLY A 460 -0.98 23.34 26.07
C GLY A 460 -1.73 22.75 27.28
N ARG A 461 -2.18 21.49 27.20
CA ARG A 461 -2.83 20.75 28.29
C ARG A 461 -1.91 19.62 28.77
N PRO A 462 -0.98 19.86 29.72
CA PRO A 462 -0.15 18.80 30.26
C PRO A 462 -1.01 17.87 31.10
N VAL A 463 -1.29 16.67 30.58
CA VAL A 463 -2.07 15.66 31.31
C VAL A 463 -1.18 14.45 31.57
N PRO A 464 -0.96 14.07 32.84
CA PRO A 464 -0.19 12.88 33.15
C PRO A 464 -0.88 11.65 32.56
N LYS A 465 -0.08 10.80 31.90
CA LYS A 465 -0.54 9.46 31.49
C LYS A 465 -0.87 8.67 32.76
N ALA A 466 -2.06 8.06 32.81
CA ALA A 466 -2.40 7.18 33.93
C ALA A 466 -1.42 5.99 33.96
N ALA A 467 -1.00 5.57 35.16
CA ALA A 467 -0.23 4.35 35.30
C ALA A 467 -1.09 3.18 34.82
N PRO A 468 -0.65 2.41 33.80
CA PRO A 468 -1.43 1.29 33.29
C PRO A 468 -1.55 0.22 34.38
N LEU A 469 -2.69 -0.47 34.42
CA LEU A 469 -2.81 -1.67 35.25
C LEU A 469 -1.77 -2.70 34.80
N ARG A 470 -1.15 -3.39 35.76
CA ARG A 470 -0.12 -4.39 35.46
C ARG A 470 -0.75 -5.55 34.69
N LEU A 471 -0.23 -5.82 33.49
CA LEU A 471 -0.59 -6.96 32.66
C LEU A 471 0.67 -7.73 32.30
N SER A 472 0.68 -9.02 32.60
CA SER A 472 1.74 -9.95 32.22
C SER A 472 1.32 -10.69 30.95
N VAL A 473 2.14 -10.57 29.90
CA VAL A 473 1.91 -11.20 28.61
C VAL A 473 3.18 -11.92 28.20
N ASP A 474 3.06 -13.19 27.84
CA ASP A 474 4.18 -13.96 27.32
C ASP A 474 4.50 -13.53 25.88
N THR A 475 5.79 -13.33 25.62
CA THR A 475 6.31 -13.10 24.26
C THR A 475 6.68 -14.44 23.62
N PRO A 476 6.84 -14.50 22.29
CA PRO A 476 7.28 -15.72 21.61
C PRO A 476 8.52 -16.39 22.22
N GLU A 477 9.44 -15.59 22.76
CA GLU A 477 10.70 -16.02 23.37
C GLU A 477 10.51 -16.56 24.80
N SER A 478 9.53 -16.06 25.56
CA SER A 478 9.29 -16.49 26.94
C SER A 478 8.50 -17.79 27.06
N VAL A 479 7.84 -18.23 25.98
CA VAL A 479 7.10 -19.49 25.98
C VAL A 479 8.07 -20.67 25.92
N GLU A 480 8.23 -21.40 27.02
CA GLU A 480 9.02 -22.63 27.05
C GLU A 480 8.23 -23.85 26.53
N GLY A 481 8.95 -24.83 25.96
CA GLY A 481 8.39 -26.10 25.51
C GLY A 481 7.58 -26.03 24.20
N GLU A 482 7.22 -27.21 23.68
CA GLU A 482 6.44 -27.34 22.44
C GLU A 482 4.94 -27.53 22.69
N THR A 483 4.54 -27.80 23.95
CA THR A 483 3.16 -28.06 24.34
C THR A 483 2.77 -27.22 25.55
N ILE A 484 1.58 -26.60 25.50
CA ILE A 484 0.98 -25.83 26.58
C ILE A 484 -0.35 -26.51 26.96
N GLU A 485 -0.58 -26.73 28.24
CA GLU A 485 -1.83 -27.31 28.77
C GLU A 485 -2.65 -26.20 29.44
N ALA A 486 -3.97 -26.26 29.34
CA ALA A 486 -4.91 -25.36 30.03
C ALA A 486 -6.27 -26.05 30.21
N ASP A 487 -7.13 -25.54 31.11
CA ASP A 487 -8.52 -25.99 31.12
C ASP A 487 -9.26 -25.46 29.90
N VAL A 488 -9.13 -24.16 29.65
CA VAL A 488 -9.80 -23.50 28.52
C VAL A 488 -8.79 -22.72 27.69
N CYS A 489 -8.75 -23.00 26.39
CA CYS A 489 -7.99 -22.22 25.41
C CYS A 489 -8.94 -21.24 24.69
N VAL A 490 -8.76 -19.94 24.92
CA VAL A 490 -9.49 -18.87 24.24
C VAL A 490 -8.61 -18.28 23.14
N ILE A 491 -9.10 -18.31 21.90
CA ILE A 491 -8.36 -17.85 20.72
C ILE A 491 -8.84 -16.44 20.36
N GLY A 492 -8.02 -15.44 20.64
CA GLY A 492 -8.31 -14.02 20.46
C GLY A 492 -8.59 -13.31 21.79
N SER A 493 -7.92 -12.18 22.02
CA SER A 493 -8.01 -11.39 23.27
C SER A 493 -8.96 -10.19 23.20
N GLY A 494 -9.80 -10.15 22.16
CA GLY A 494 -10.76 -9.07 21.92
C GLY A 494 -11.94 -9.03 22.91
N ALA A 495 -12.98 -8.27 22.55
CA ALA A 495 -14.17 -8.03 23.38
C ALA A 495 -14.77 -9.31 24.00
N GLY A 496 -14.96 -10.37 23.22
CA GLY A 496 -15.51 -11.63 23.72
C GLY A 496 -14.51 -12.44 24.53
N GLY A 497 -13.29 -12.59 24.02
CA GLY A 497 -12.27 -13.44 24.63
C GLY A 497 -11.81 -12.95 26.01
N ALA A 498 -11.68 -11.64 26.20
CA ALA A 498 -11.28 -11.08 27.49
C ALA A 498 -12.37 -11.18 28.56
N ILE A 499 -13.65 -10.97 28.21
CA ILE A 499 -14.76 -11.20 29.14
C ILE A 499 -14.84 -12.68 29.52
N LEU A 500 -14.73 -13.59 28.55
CA LEU A 500 -14.67 -15.02 28.83
C LEU A 500 -13.51 -15.39 29.75
N ALA A 501 -12.32 -14.81 29.53
CA ALA A 501 -11.17 -15.05 30.38
C ALA A 501 -11.41 -14.68 31.84
N TYR A 502 -11.97 -13.49 32.07
CA TYR A 502 -12.33 -13.02 33.40
C TYR A 502 -13.36 -13.95 34.07
N GLU A 503 -14.43 -14.27 33.35
CA GLU A 503 -15.55 -15.05 33.89
C GLU A 503 -15.22 -16.52 34.12
N LEU A 504 -14.43 -17.14 33.24
CA LEU A 504 -14.00 -18.52 33.41
C LEU A 504 -12.97 -18.64 34.53
N ALA A 505 -12.07 -17.67 34.68
CA ALA A 505 -11.16 -17.61 35.83
C ALA A 505 -11.91 -17.39 37.14
N ARG A 506 -12.97 -16.54 37.13
CA ARG A 506 -13.90 -16.37 38.25
C ARG A 506 -14.60 -17.68 38.63
N ALA A 507 -14.90 -18.51 37.65
CA ALA A 507 -15.42 -19.86 37.84
C ALA A 507 -14.35 -20.91 38.23
N GLY A 508 -13.10 -20.49 38.45
CA GLY A 508 -12.00 -21.35 38.92
C GLY A 508 -11.29 -22.16 37.83
N ARG A 509 -11.47 -21.82 36.55
CA ARG A 509 -10.79 -22.48 35.42
C ARG A 509 -9.44 -21.84 35.12
N ASP A 510 -8.48 -22.65 34.67
CA ASP A 510 -7.20 -22.14 34.16
C ASP A 510 -7.29 -21.82 32.66
N VAL A 511 -7.19 -20.54 32.33
CA VAL A 511 -7.47 -19.99 31.00
C VAL A 511 -6.18 -19.56 30.31
N LEU A 512 -5.99 -20.07 29.09
CA LEU A 512 -4.95 -19.63 28.16
C LEU A 512 -5.55 -18.79 27.03
N LEU A 513 -5.11 -17.55 26.88
CA LEU A 513 -5.45 -16.68 25.76
C LEU A 513 -4.33 -16.67 24.73
N LEU A 514 -4.68 -16.92 23.47
CA LEU A 514 -3.77 -16.82 22.33
C LEU A 514 -4.14 -15.62 21.48
N GLU A 515 -3.26 -14.62 21.37
CA GLU A 515 -3.46 -13.43 20.56
C GLU A 515 -2.50 -13.41 19.37
N LYS A 516 -3.02 -13.18 18.16
CA LYS A 516 -2.22 -13.09 16.94
C LYS A 516 -1.35 -11.84 16.91
N GLY A 517 -1.88 -10.74 17.42
CA GLY A 517 -1.25 -9.42 17.43
C GLY A 517 -0.18 -9.23 18.51
N PRO A 518 0.59 -8.12 18.43
CA PRO A 518 1.53 -7.75 19.48
C PRO A 518 0.83 -7.22 20.73
N TYR A 519 1.56 -7.25 21.85
CA TYR A 519 1.22 -6.50 23.05
C TYR A 519 1.86 -5.12 22.98
N VAL A 520 1.04 -4.10 22.68
CA VAL A 520 1.47 -2.69 22.69
C VAL A 520 0.91 -2.05 23.94
N GLN A 521 1.79 -1.53 24.80
CA GLN A 521 1.40 -0.95 26.08
C GLN A 521 0.88 0.48 25.89
N PRO A 522 -0.03 0.95 26.77
CA PRO A 522 -0.58 2.30 26.66
C PRO A 522 0.46 3.43 26.57
N HIS A 523 1.61 3.30 27.25
CA HIS A 523 2.66 4.32 27.19
C HIS A 523 3.38 4.41 25.83
N GLN A 524 3.33 3.33 25.04
CA GLN A 524 3.91 3.23 23.69
C GLN A 524 3.00 3.81 22.60
N PHE A 525 1.72 4.07 22.91
CA PHE A 525 0.84 4.74 21.95
C PHE A 525 1.32 6.17 21.68
N SER A 526 1.37 6.52 20.40
CA SER A 526 1.81 7.81 19.88
C SER A 526 0.72 8.48 19.04
N GLU A 527 0.94 9.74 18.67
CA GLU A 527 0.07 10.50 17.77
C GLU A 527 0.43 10.27 16.29
N ASP A 528 1.42 9.40 16.01
CA ASP A 528 1.77 8.96 14.66
C ASP A 528 0.72 7.93 14.20
N GLU A 529 -0.24 8.41 13.41
CA GLU A 529 -1.37 7.60 12.93
C GLU A 529 -0.88 6.35 12.18
N VAL A 530 0.11 6.54 11.32
CA VAL A 530 0.58 5.52 10.40
C VAL A 530 1.33 4.42 11.15
N GLU A 531 2.14 4.78 12.15
CA GLU A 531 2.78 3.84 13.06
C GLU A 531 1.74 3.02 13.84
N MET A 532 0.79 3.70 14.49
CA MET A 532 -0.21 3.03 15.33
C MET A 532 -1.16 2.15 14.49
N ILE A 533 -1.51 2.58 13.28
CA ILE A 533 -2.27 1.76 12.33
C ILE A 533 -1.50 0.49 11.98
N GLY A 534 -0.20 0.61 11.67
CA GLY A 534 0.66 -0.53 11.31
C GLY A 534 0.81 -1.55 12.44
N GLN A 535 0.82 -1.10 13.70
CA GLN A 535 0.97 -1.95 14.88
C GLN A 535 -0.35 -2.56 15.38
N LEU A 536 -1.44 -1.79 15.38
CA LEU A 536 -2.67 -2.13 16.10
C LEU A 536 -3.76 -2.74 15.21
N TYR A 537 -3.76 -2.50 13.89
CA TYR A 537 -4.78 -2.99 12.99
C TYR A 537 -4.35 -4.26 12.24
N GLY A 538 -5.32 -5.14 12.01
CA GLY A 538 -5.15 -6.30 11.14
C GLY A 538 -4.81 -5.86 9.73
N ASP A 539 -3.75 -6.46 9.19
CA ASP A 539 -3.20 -6.16 7.87
C ASP A 539 -2.91 -4.64 7.65
N GLY A 540 -2.74 -3.82 8.69
CA GLY A 540 -2.48 -2.37 8.54
C GLY A 540 -3.59 -1.60 7.82
N ILE A 541 -4.87 -1.94 8.07
CA ILE A 541 -6.05 -1.38 7.38
C ILE A 541 -6.18 -1.83 5.91
N MET A 542 -5.39 -2.84 5.51
CA MET A 542 -5.37 -3.34 4.12
C MET A 542 -6.33 -4.51 3.87
N GLN A 543 -7.14 -4.90 4.86
CA GLN A 543 -8.13 -5.96 4.67
C GLN A 543 -9.32 -5.45 3.87
N GLN A 544 -9.50 -5.99 2.67
CA GLN A 544 -10.54 -5.59 1.72
C GLN A 544 -11.24 -6.81 1.12
N THR A 545 -12.39 -6.57 0.50
CA THR A 545 -13.04 -7.56 -0.38
C THR A 545 -12.18 -7.93 -1.58
N THR A 546 -12.45 -9.08 -2.19
CA THR A 546 -11.68 -9.61 -3.33
C THR A 546 -11.56 -8.65 -4.51
N ASP A 547 -12.51 -7.71 -4.64
CA ASP A 547 -12.56 -6.68 -5.69
C ASP A 547 -11.95 -5.32 -5.28
N PHE A 548 -11.40 -5.21 -4.05
CA PHE A 548 -10.79 -4.00 -3.49
C PHE A 548 -11.74 -2.81 -3.32
N ARG A 549 -13.06 -3.05 -3.26
CA ARG A 549 -14.09 -1.99 -3.21
C ARG A 549 -14.61 -1.70 -1.80
N PHE A 550 -14.50 -2.65 -0.87
CA PHE A 550 -15.03 -2.52 0.48
C PHE A 550 -13.94 -2.83 1.51
N THR A 551 -13.69 -1.89 2.42
CA THR A 551 -12.63 -2.01 3.44
C THR A 551 -13.18 -2.51 4.76
N VAL A 552 -12.49 -3.47 5.39
CA VAL A 552 -12.86 -4.05 6.69
C VAL A 552 -11.77 -3.73 7.71
N LEU A 553 -12.13 -3.04 8.78
CA LEU A 553 -11.22 -2.63 9.84
C LEU A 553 -11.39 -3.54 11.06
N GLN A 554 -10.28 -4.10 11.55
CA GLN A 554 -10.26 -4.91 12.77
C GLN A 554 -8.95 -4.67 13.53
N GLY A 555 -9.00 -4.66 14.86
CA GLY A 555 -7.80 -4.65 15.69
C GLY A 555 -7.10 -6.01 15.64
N SER A 556 -5.76 -5.99 15.64
CA SER A 556 -4.90 -7.17 15.66
C SER A 556 -3.73 -6.91 16.62
N CYS A 557 -4.06 -6.69 17.88
CA CYS A 557 -3.18 -6.47 19.04
C CYS A 557 -3.88 -7.05 20.28
N VAL A 558 -3.17 -7.13 21.41
CA VAL A 558 -3.80 -7.51 22.69
C VAL A 558 -4.96 -6.55 23.01
N GLY A 559 -6.14 -7.12 23.30
CA GLY A 559 -7.41 -6.40 23.46
C GLY A 559 -8.24 -6.27 22.17
N GLY A 560 -7.69 -6.65 21.02
CA GLY A 560 -8.36 -6.69 19.72
C GLY A 560 -8.94 -5.33 19.30
N SER A 561 -10.10 -5.34 18.64
CA SER A 561 -10.76 -4.10 18.20
C SER A 561 -11.13 -3.13 19.34
N THR A 562 -11.18 -3.56 20.61
CA THR A 562 -11.48 -2.63 21.72
C THR A 562 -10.32 -1.66 21.99
N THR A 563 -9.10 -2.07 21.66
CA THR A 563 -7.90 -1.22 21.75
C THR A 563 -7.94 -0.07 20.74
N VAL A 564 -8.64 -0.25 19.60
CA VAL A 564 -8.67 0.71 18.48
C VAL A 564 -10.07 1.25 18.14
N ASN A 565 -11.13 0.87 18.86
CA ASN A 565 -12.45 1.46 18.63
C ASN A 565 -12.67 2.74 19.46
N ASN A 566 -13.82 3.37 19.28
CA ASN A 566 -14.22 4.60 19.96
C ASN A 566 -14.93 4.37 21.30
N ALA A 567 -14.90 3.15 21.85
CA ALA A 567 -15.53 2.79 23.12
C ALA A 567 -17.06 2.99 23.22
N VAL A 568 -17.74 3.33 22.13
CA VAL A 568 -19.20 3.52 22.10
C VAL A 568 -19.92 2.20 22.41
N CYS A 569 -20.92 2.28 23.28
CA CYS A 569 -21.68 1.13 23.79
C CYS A 569 -23.17 1.28 23.49
N PHE A 570 -23.69 0.40 22.63
CA PHE A 570 -25.13 0.23 22.41
C PHE A 570 -25.57 -1.15 22.85
N ARG A 571 -26.71 -1.22 23.54
CA ARG A 571 -27.43 -2.49 23.69
C ARG A 571 -28.03 -2.88 22.34
N THR A 572 -28.14 -4.19 22.08
CA THR A 572 -28.74 -4.66 20.83
C THR A 572 -30.21 -4.20 20.76
N PRO A 573 -30.66 -3.58 19.66
CA PRO A 573 -32.05 -3.17 19.53
C PRO A 573 -33.01 -4.35 19.68
N GLU A 574 -34.09 -4.18 20.45
CA GLU A 574 -35.06 -5.23 20.73
C GLU A 574 -35.66 -5.89 19.47
N PRO A 575 -36.00 -5.15 18.39
CA PRO A 575 -36.48 -5.77 17.15
C PRO A 575 -35.46 -6.71 16.50
N VAL A 576 -34.15 -6.46 16.69
CA VAL A 576 -33.09 -7.33 16.19
C VAL A 576 -33.01 -8.61 17.03
N LEU A 577 -33.12 -8.51 18.36
CA LEU A 577 -33.15 -9.67 19.26
C LEU A 577 -34.35 -10.58 18.99
N ARG A 578 -35.55 -10.01 18.78
CA ARG A 578 -36.74 -10.78 18.38
C ARG A 578 -36.49 -11.54 17.08
N ARG A 579 -35.96 -10.86 16.06
CA ARG A 579 -35.59 -11.48 14.77
C ARG A 579 -34.58 -12.62 14.93
N TRP A 580 -33.60 -12.47 15.83
CA TRP A 580 -32.63 -13.53 16.11
C TRP A 580 -33.31 -14.75 16.72
N ASN A 581 -34.18 -14.56 17.72
CA ASN A 581 -34.90 -15.65 18.38
C ASN A 581 -35.91 -16.33 17.45
N ASP A 582 -36.67 -15.58 16.65
CA ASP A 582 -37.56 -16.11 15.61
C ASP A 582 -36.77 -16.90 14.55
N GLY A 583 -35.52 -16.50 14.31
CA GLY A 583 -34.57 -17.18 13.44
C GLY A 583 -33.96 -18.47 14.03
N GLY A 584 -34.24 -18.77 15.30
CA GLY A 584 -33.78 -19.97 16.00
C GLY A 584 -32.59 -19.75 16.94
N ALA A 585 -32.19 -18.50 17.25
CA ALA A 585 -31.12 -18.24 18.21
C ALA A 585 -31.46 -18.73 19.63
N ALA A 586 -32.75 -18.71 19.99
CA ALA A 586 -33.29 -19.17 21.27
C ALA A 586 -32.53 -18.63 22.51
N LEU A 587 -32.17 -17.35 22.48
CA LEU A 587 -31.51 -16.65 23.58
C LEU A 587 -32.51 -16.32 24.69
N ASP A 588 -32.12 -16.55 25.94
CA ASP A 588 -32.80 -16.01 27.11
C ASP A 588 -32.48 -14.50 27.21
N LEU A 589 -33.47 -13.69 26.84
CA LEU A 589 -33.32 -12.23 26.79
C LEU A 589 -33.19 -11.60 28.18
N THR A 590 -33.77 -12.22 29.22
CA THR A 590 -33.66 -11.74 30.60
C THR A 590 -32.24 -11.94 31.10
N ARG A 591 -31.67 -13.13 30.87
CA ARG A 591 -30.27 -13.40 31.22
C ARG A 591 -29.28 -12.56 30.40
N LEU A 592 -29.58 -12.31 29.12
CA LEU A 592 -28.76 -11.43 28.29
C LEU A 592 -28.80 -9.98 28.78
N ALA A 593 -29.97 -9.48 29.19
CA ALA A 593 -30.11 -8.15 29.79
C ALA A 593 -29.29 -8.02 31.08
N ALA A 594 -29.40 -8.99 32.00
CA ALA A 594 -28.59 -9.03 33.21
C ALA A 594 -27.08 -9.08 32.90
N SER A 595 -26.69 -9.80 31.84
CA SER A 595 -25.29 -9.83 31.39
C SER A 595 -24.81 -8.47 30.88
N TRP A 596 -25.66 -7.67 30.24
CA TRP A 596 -25.32 -6.29 29.89
C TRP A 596 -25.20 -5.40 31.12
N ASP A 597 -26.08 -5.51 32.09
CA ASP A 597 -26.02 -4.72 33.33
C ASP A 597 -24.68 -4.95 34.05
N GLU A 598 -24.26 -6.22 34.18
CA GLU A 598 -22.96 -6.60 34.77
C GLU A 598 -21.77 -6.05 33.98
N VAL A 599 -21.78 -6.19 32.64
CA VAL A 599 -20.69 -5.69 31.79
C VAL A 599 -20.61 -4.16 31.81
N GLU A 600 -21.76 -3.48 31.75
CA GLU A 600 -21.83 -2.01 31.81
C GLU A 600 -21.29 -1.49 33.15
N ALA A 601 -21.64 -2.13 34.27
CA ALA A 601 -21.10 -1.80 35.58
C ALA A 601 -19.59 -2.10 35.67
N PHE A 602 -19.16 -3.28 35.21
CA PHE A 602 -17.76 -3.70 35.25
C PHE A 602 -16.83 -2.79 34.43
N LEU A 603 -17.32 -2.25 33.30
CA LEU A 603 -16.55 -1.37 32.41
C LEU A 603 -16.88 0.13 32.59
N ASP A 604 -17.66 0.49 33.60
CA ASP A 604 -18.04 1.88 33.89
C ASP A 604 -18.65 2.58 32.66
N VAL A 605 -19.65 1.94 32.03
CA VAL A 605 -20.32 2.46 30.84
C VAL A 605 -21.33 3.54 31.23
N HIS A 606 -20.97 4.80 30.98
CA HIS A 606 -21.81 5.95 31.28
C HIS A 606 -21.80 6.98 30.14
N THR A 607 -22.77 7.88 30.17
CA THR A 607 -22.84 9.03 29.27
C THR A 607 -21.66 9.96 29.53
N GLN A 608 -20.94 10.32 28.48
CA GLN A 608 -19.71 11.11 28.61
C GLN A 608 -19.99 12.55 29.03
N THR A 609 -19.03 13.19 29.71
CA THR A 609 -19.20 14.54 30.27
C THR A 609 -19.07 15.63 29.21
N GLU A 610 -19.77 16.75 29.40
CA GLU A 610 -19.72 17.89 28.46
C GLU A 610 -18.32 18.48 28.28
N ALA A 611 -17.47 18.42 29.32
CA ALA A 611 -16.13 18.99 29.34
C ALA A 611 -15.18 18.41 28.28
N VAL A 612 -15.47 17.22 27.75
CA VAL A 612 -14.63 16.53 26.75
C VAL A 612 -15.28 16.46 25.38
N LEU A 613 -16.47 17.04 25.18
CA LEU A 613 -17.14 17.02 23.88
C LEU A 613 -16.50 18.04 22.94
N ASN A 614 -16.34 17.67 21.68
CA ASN A 614 -15.81 18.56 20.65
C ASN A 614 -16.91 19.47 20.06
N ARG A 615 -16.49 20.53 19.37
CA ARG A 615 -17.39 21.50 18.74
C ARG A 615 -18.34 20.87 17.71
N SER A 616 -17.94 19.78 17.06
CA SER A 616 -18.79 19.01 16.14
C SER A 616 -20.10 18.56 16.80
N GLY A 617 -20.08 18.22 18.08
CA GLY A 617 -21.29 17.88 18.84
C GLY A 617 -22.29 19.03 18.89
N SER A 618 -21.82 20.25 19.21
CA SER A 618 -22.69 21.43 19.25
C SER A 618 -23.30 21.77 17.88
N LEU A 619 -22.53 21.62 16.80
CA LEU A 619 -22.99 21.80 15.42
C LEU A 619 -24.06 20.76 15.05
N TYR A 620 -23.81 19.50 15.37
CA TYR A 620 -24.74 18.41 15.14
C TYR A 620 -26.07 18.63 15.88
N LEU A 621 -26.02 19.04 17.15
CA LEU A 621 -27.23 19.34 17.94
C LEU A 621 -28.02 20.53 17.37
N ARG A 622 -27.33 21.58 16.88
CA ARG A 622 -27.97 22.72 16.21
C ARG A 622 -28.71 22.28 14.94
N GLY A 623 -28.05 21.53 14.07
CA GLY A 623 -28.67 20.98 12.86
C GLY A 623 -29.88 20.09 13.19
N ALA A 624 -29.72 19.19 14.17
CA ALA A 624 -30.79 18.31 14.62
C ALA A 624 -31.99 19.06 15.20
N ALA A 625 -31.78 20.20 15.87
CA ALA A 625 -32.86 21.06 16.34
C ALA A 625 -33.61 21.71 15.17
N ALA A 626 -32.88 22.19 14.16
CA ALA A 626 -33.44 22.88 13.00
C ALA A 626 -34.29 21.98 12.07
N ILE A 627 -33.94 20.69 11.93
CA ILE A 627 -34.68 19.75 11.06
C ILE A 627 -35.92 19.10 11.74
N GLY A 628 -36.37 19.61 12.88
CA GLY A 628 -37.58 19.12 13.56
C GLY A 628 -37.35 18.47 14.92
N GLY A 629 -36.15 18.58 15.49
CA GLY A 629 -35.96 18.20 16.89
C GLY A 629 -36.03 16.69 17.14
N ALA A 630 -36.42 16.32 18.36
CA ALA A 630 -36.60 14.93 18.79
C ALA A 630 -37.72 14.20 18.02
N ALA A 631 -38.63 14.94 17.37
CA ALA A 631 -39.69 14.35 16.54
C ALA A 631 -39.14 13.64 15.29
N VAL A 632 -37.96 14.05 14.81
CA VAL A 632 -37.31 13.48 13.62
C VAL A 632 -36.14 12.58 14.01
N LEU A 633 -35.35 13.00 15.00
CA LEU A 633 -34.08 12.37 15.35
C LEU A 633 -33.90 12.29 16.86
N GLU A 634 -33.94 11.07 17.40
CA GLU A 634 -33.42 10.79 18.74
C GLU A 634 -31.92 11.03 18.72
N ARG A 635 -31.41 11.74 19.72
CA ARG A 635 -30.02 12.18 19.77
C ARG A 635 -29.57 12.31 21.20
N GLU A 636 -28.43 11.71 21.52
CA GLU A 636 -27.83 11.80 22.84
C GLU A 636 -26.30 11.84 22.73
N VAL A 637 -25.67 12.26 23.82
CA VAL A 637 -24.24 12.05 24.03
C VAL A 637 -23.99 10.55 24.11
N VAL A 638 -22.91 10.07 23.51
CA VAL A 638 -22.61 8.64 23.51
C VAL A 638 -22.40 8.10 24.92
N ARG A 639 -22.93 6.90 25.17
CA ARG A 639 -22.49 6.05 26.29
C ARG A 639 -21.23 5.31 25.88
N ALA A 640 -20.19 5.38 26.71
CA ALA A 640 -18.91 4.74 26.38
C ALA A 640 -18.20 4.19 27.63
N ASN A 641 -17.39 3.14 27.46
CA ASN A 641 -16.48 2.65 28.49
C ASN A 641 -15.20 3.50 28.54
N VAL A 642 -15.35 4.79 28.84
CA VAL A 642 -14.28 5.76 29.00
C VAL A 642 -14.47 6.49 30.31
N ARG A 643 -13.41 6.60 31.10
CA ARG A 643 -13.43 7.26 32.42
C ARG A 643 -12.39 8.36 32.48
N ASP A 644 -12.77 9.50 33.05
CA ASP A 644 -11.88 10.66 33.26
C ASP A 644 -11.14 11.05 31.97
N CYS A 645 -11.89 11.11 30.85
CA CYS A 645 -11.34 11.42 29.54
C CYS A 645 -10.65 12.78 29.54
N VAL A 646 -9.60 12.91 28.72
CA VAL A 646 -8.77 14.13 28.62
C VAL A 646 -9.00 14.87 27.29
N GLY A 647 -9.89 14.35 26.44
CA GLY A 647 -10.20 14.96 25.14
C GLY A 647 -9.09 14.82 24.09
N SER A 648 -8.28 13.76 24.14
CA SER A 648 -7.20 13.56 23.16
C SER A 648 -7.70 13.27 21.75
N GLY A 649 -8.86 12.60 21.64
CA GLY A 649 -9.50 12.30 20.37
C GLY A 649 -8.83 11.18 19.56
N TYR A 650 -7.80 10.53 20.08
CA TYR A 650 -7.04 9.46 19.42
C TYR A 650 -7.55 8.05 19.77
N CYS A 651 -8.87 7.89 19.95
CA CYS A 651 -9.43 6.61 20.38
C CYS A 651 -9.12 5.48 19.38
N ASN A 652 -9.05 5.82 18.09
CA ASN A 652 -8.82 4.89 16.99
C ASN A 652 -7.35 4.45 16.80
N ILE A 653 -6.39 5.08 17.47
CA ILE A 653 -4.96 4.74 17.39
C ILE A 653 -4.36 4.35 18.76
N GLY A 654 -5.23 4.03 19.74
CA GLY A 654 -4.84 3.64 21.09
C GLY A 654 -4.86 4.82 22.07
N CYS A 655 -5.44 4.60 23.26
CA CYS A 655 -5.54 5.65 24.28
C CYS A 655 -4.25 5.74 25.09
N ALA A 656 -3.33 6.63 24.72
CA ALA A 656 -2.05 6.82 25.42
C ALA A 656 -2.17 7.25 26.90
N TYR A 657 -3.37 7.63 27.33
CA TYR A 657 -3.66 8.19 28.66
C TYR A 657 -4.35 7.21 29.60
N GLY A 658 -4.63 5.97 29.16
CA GLY A 658 -5.25 4.93 30.00
C GLY A 658 -6.69 5.25 30.43
N ARG A 659 -7.41 6.10 29.68
CA ARG A 659 -8.78 6.54 30.00
C ARG A 659 -9.86 5.72 29.31
N LYS A 660 -9.52 5.08 28.18
CA LYS A 660 -10.39 4.14 27.49
C LYS A 660 -10.28 2.79 28.18
N LEU A 661 -11.38 2.30 28.74
CA LEU A 661 -11.41 1.07 29.53
C LEU A 661 -11.54 -0.15 28.61
N SER A 662 -10.61 -0.30 27.66
CA SER A 662 -10.61 -1.40 26.71
C SER A 662 -10.28 -2.74 27.39
N MET A 663 -10.33 -3.85 26.63
CA MET A 663 -9.94 -5.15 27.17
C MET A 663 -8.46 -5.17 27.59
N LEU A 664 -7.61 -4.41 26.89
CA LEU A 664 -6.19 -4.22 27.21
C LEU A 664 -6.00 -3.45 28.52
N ASP A 665 -6.79 -2.38 28.73
CA ASP A 665 -6.59 -1.43 29.82
C ASP A 665 -7.25 -1.86 31.13
N ARG A 666 -8.36 -2.61 31.07
CA ARG A 666 -9.16 -2.97 32.26
C ARG A 666 -9.38 -4.46 32.41
N THR A 667 -10.03 -5.13 31.46
CA THR A 667 -10.51 -6.51 31.65
C THR A 667 -9.40 -7.52 31.86
N LEU A 668 -8.40 -7.57 30.96
CA LEU A 668 -7.30 -8.54 31.07
C LEU A 668 -6.42 -8.29 32.31
N PRO A 669 -6.05 -7.03 32.64
CA PRO A 669 -5.32 -6.77 33.88
C PRO A 669 -6.11 -7.17 35.13
N ARG A 670 -7.42 -6.88 35.17
CA ARG A 670 -8.30 -7.30 36.27
C ARG A 670 -8.42 -8.81 36.37
N ALA A 671 -8.47 -9.53 35.24
CA ALA A 671 -8.51 -10.99 35.25
C ALA A 671 -7.26 -11.60 35.92
N GLN A 672 -6.06 -11.06 35.64
CA GLN A 672 -4.83 -11.51 36.30
C GLN A 672 -4.71 -11.05 37.75
N ALA A 673 -5.19 -9.85 38.07
CA ALA A 673 -5.12 -9.29 39.42
C ALA A 673 -6.11 -9.98 40.38
N ASP A 674 -7.35 -10.21 39.93
CA ASP A 674 -8.41 -10.81 40.75
C ASP A 674 -8.25 -12.33 40.85
N PHE A 675 -7.63 -12.97 39.84
CA PHE A 675 -7.40 -14.42 39.80
C PHE A 675 -5.93 -14.77 39.48
N PRO A 676 -4.99 -14.48 40.40
CA PRO A 676 -3.56 -14.72 40.18
C PRO A 676 -3.26 -16.17 39.77
N GLY A 677 -2.49 -16.33 38.69
CA GLY A 677 -2.07 -17.64 38.17
C GLY A 677 -3.10 -18.36 37.29
N ARG A 678 -4.35 -17.88 37.22
CA ARG A 678 -5.41 -18.55 36.41
C ARG A 678 -5.49 -18.07 34.97
N VAL A 679 -4.98 -16.87 34.66
CA VAL A 679 -5.07 -16.29 33.32
C VAL A 679 -3.68 -16.08 32.74
N ARG A 680 -3.35 -16.86 31.73
CA ARG A 680 -2.11 -16.75 30.95
C ARG A 680 -2.43 -16.21 29.56
N ILE A 681 -1.64 -15.24 29.08
CA ILE A 681 -1.83 -14.60 27.78
C ILE A 681 -0.54 -14.75 26.98
N VAL A 682 -0.66 -15.22 25.74
CA VAL A 682 0.47 -15.33 24.80
C VAL A 682 0.18 -14.44 23.59
N ALA A 683 0.99 -13.39 23.41
CA ALA A 683 0.91 -12.51 22.25
C ALA A 683 1.74 -13.04 21.08
N GLU A 684 1.51 -12.48 19.89
CA GLU A 684 2.20 -12.88 18.65
C GLU A 684 2.11 -14.38 18.36
N CYS A 685 0.96 -14.98 18.72
CA CYS A 685 0.64 -16.40 18.61
C CYS A 685 -0.52 -16.60 17.63
N GLU A 686 -0.21 -16.87 16.35
CA GLU A 686 -1.23 -17.13 15.32
C GLU A 686 -1.70 -18.59 15.39
N VAL A 687 -2.97 -18.82 15.74
CA VAL A 687 -3.56 -20.17 15.64
C VAL A 687 -3.75 -20.55 14.18
N GLU A 688 -3.10 -21.63 13.76
CA GLU A 688 -3.14 -22.09 12.38
C GLU A 688 -4.26 -23.10 12.12
N ARG A 689 -4.53 -23.99 13.07
CA ARG A 689 -5.45 -25.11 12.86
C ARG A 689 -5.93 -25.71 14.18
N LEU A 690 -7.20 -26.09 14.21
CA LEU A 690 -7.76 -26.99 15.22
C LEU A 690 -7.66 -28.42 14.71
N ARG A 691 -6.99 -29.30 15.46
CA ARG A 691 -6.90 -30.73 15.15
C ARG A 691 -7.95 -31.47 15.94
N THR A 692 -8.80 -32.20 15.23
CA THR A 692 -9.94 -32.90 15.80
C THR A 692 -9.65 -34.38 15.97
N SER A 693 -10.08 -34.98 17.08
CA SER A 693 -10.18 -36.43 17.22
C SER A 693 -11.53 -36.91 16.67
N GLY A 694 -11.54 -38.11 16.08
CA GLY A 694 -12.76 -38.73 15.57
C GLY A 694 -13.80 -39.01 16.66
N GLY A 695 -15.06 -39.16 16.27
CA GLY A 695 -16.20 -39.37 17.18
C GLY A 695 -17.46 -38.67 16.66
N ARG A 696 -18.62 -39.05 17.24
CA ARG A 696 -19.88 -38.30 17.11
C ARG A 696 -20.52 -38.24 18.50
N PRO A 697 -20.45 -37.11 19.20
CA PRO A 697 -19.84 -35.83 18.81
C PRO A 697 -18.30 -35.87 18.63
N ALA A 698 -17.78 -34.95 17.79
CA ALA A 698 -16.34 -34.78 17.57
C ALA A 698 -15.71 -33.91 18.67
N ARG A 699 -14.39 -33.93 18.80
CA ARG A 699 -13.66 -33.14 19.79
C ARG A 699 -12.45 -32.47 19.17
N VAL A 700 -12.09 -31.27 19.63
CA VAL A 700 -10.76 -30.70 19.39
C VAL A 700 -9.77 -31.39 20.33
N ALA A 701 -8.80 -32.09 19.73
CA ALA A 701 -7.74 -32.81 20.45
C ALA A 701 -6.60 -31.87 20.82
N ASP A 702 -6.20 -31.01 19.88
CA ASP A 702 -5.18 -29.99 20.09
C ASP A 702 -5.35 -28.79 19.16
N VAL A 703 -4.79 -27.65 19.56
CA VAL A 703 -4.71 -26.41 18.79
C VAL A 703 -3.26 -26.20 18.36
N ARG A 704 -3.03 -26.09 17.05
CA ARG A 704 -1.70 -25.79 16.50
C ARG A 704 -1.57 -24.29 16.29
N ALA A 705 -0.58 -23.67 16.92
CA ALA A 705 -0.30 -22.24 16.83
C ALA A 705 1.16 -21.95 16.49
N ARG A 706 1.43 -20.77 15.94
CA ARG A 706 2.76 -20.30 15.54
C ARG A 706 3.13 -19.05 16.35
N LEU A 707 4.23 -19.12 17.07
CA LEU A 707 4.81 -18.01 17.85
C LEU A 707 5.75 -17.15 17.00
N GLY A 708 5.67 -15.83 17.12
CA GLY A 708 6.58 -14.86 16.48
C GLY A 708 6.41 -14.75 14.96
N GLY A 709 5.34 -15.34 14.41
CA GLY A 709 5.14 -15.51 12.97
C GLY A 709 3.94 -14.76 12.41
N SER A 710 3.75 -13.48 12.73
CA SER A 710 2.74 -12.69 12.01
C SER A 710 3.26 -12.37 10.60
N GLY A 711 2.56 -12.82 9.54
CA GLY A 711 2.91 -12.50 8.15
C GLY A 711 3.62 -13.61 7.35
N GLY A 712 3.82 -14.80 7.91
CA GLY A 712 4.08 -16.02 7.12
C GLY A 712 5.54 -16.39 6.82
N LYS A 713 6.54 -15.77 7.45
CA LYS A 713 7.94 -16.25 7.42
C LYS A 713 8.55 -16.23 8.83
N GLY A 714 9.10 -17.36 9.27
CA GLY A 714 9.64 -17.52 10.62
C GLY A 714 8.58 -17.87 11.67
N GLY A 715 9.04 -18.26 12.85
CA GLY A 715 8.20 -18.58 14.00
C GLY A 715 8.16 -20.08 14.37
N ARG A 716 8.11 -20.34 15.68
CA ARG A 716 8.13 -21.69 16.27
C ARG A 716 6.70 -22.22 16.40
N MET A 717 6.49 -23.49 16.04
CA MET A 717 5.20 -24.14 16.22
C MET A 717 5.04 -24.61 17.66
N VAL A 718 3.85 -24.40 18.22
CA VAL A 718 3.45 -24.91 19.53
C VAL A 718 2.10 -25.61 19.43
N THR A 719 1.85 -26.51 20.37
CA THR A 719 0.62 -27.28 20.50
C THR A 719 -0.05 -26.90 21.80
N ILE A 720 -1.34 -26.60 21.76
CA ILE A 720 -2.11 -26.33 22.96
C ILE A 720 -3.10 -27.47 23.14
N ARG A 721 -3.10 -28.08 24.32
CA ARG A 721 -4.12 -29.03 24.73
C ARG A 721 -5.00 -28.36 25.76
N ALA A 722 -6.30 -28.45 25.54
CA ALA A 722 -7.29 -27.87 26.43
C ALA A 722 -8.50 -28.78 26.59
N GLN A 723 -9.18 -28.63 27.72
CA GLN A 723 -10.46 -29.28 27.93
C GLN A 723 -11.48 -28.68 26.96
N ASP A 724 -11.60 -27.36 26.95
CA ASP A 724 -12.48 -26.60 26.07
C ASP A 724 -11.69 -25.60 25.23
N VAL A 725 -12.15 -25.38 23.99
CA VAL A 725 -11.56 -24.41 23.06
C VAL A 725 -12.64 -23.42 22.64
N VAL A 726 -12.39 -22.13 22.86
CA VAL A 726 -13.31 -21.06 22.48
C VAL A 726 -12.66 -20.18 21.41
N VAL A 727 -13.28 -20.14 20.24
CA VAL A 727 -12.84 -19.28 19.13
C VAL A 727 -13.48 -17.90 19.30
N SER A 728 -12.65 -16.88 19.56
CA SER A 728 -13.04 -15.48 19.78
C SER A 728 -12.18 -14.52 18.93
N ALA A 729 -11.79 -14.95 17.72
CA ALA A 729 -10.85 -14.25 16.85
C ALA A 729 -11.49 -13.12 16.02
N GLY A 730 -12.79 -12.90 16.17
CA GLY A 730 -13.57 -11.91 15.41
C GLY A 730 -14.17 -12.49 14.12
N ALA A 731 -15.16 -11.78 13.56
CA ALA A 731 -16.04 -12.31 12.52
C ALA A 731 -15.30 -13.02 11.36
N ILE A 732 -14.29 -12.35 10.79
CA ILE A 732 -13.54 -12.86 9.64
C ILE A 732 -12.60 -14.00 10.04
N ALA A 733 -11.79 -13.81 11.08
CA ALA A 733 -10.74 -14.75 11.46
C ALA A 733 -11.31 -16.03 12.06
N SER A 734 -12.40 -15.96 12.83
CA SER A 734 -13.08 -17.13 13.40
C SER A 734 -13.66 -18.02 12.31
N SER A 735 -14.40 -17.44 11.35
CA SER A 735 -14.86 -18.19 10.19
C SER A 735 -13.71 -18.78 9.37
N TYR A 736 -12.64 -18.01 9.16
CA TYR A 736 -11.46 -18.50 8.44
C TYR A 736 -10.77 -19.67 9.15
N LEU A 737 -10.62 -19.62 10.48
CA LEU A 737 -9.99 -20.67 11.28
C LEU A 737 -10.81 -21.97 11.24
N LEU A 738 -12.13 -21.89 11.40
CA LEU A 738 -13.02 -23.05 11.29
C LEU A 738 -12.93 -23.66 9.88
N LEU A 739 -13.03 -22.81 8.86
CA LEU A 739 -12.85 -23.24 7.47
C LEU A 739 -11.50 -23.91 7.29
N ARG A 740 -10.38 -23.32 7.74
CA ARG A 740 -9.00 -23.84 7.64
C ARG A 740 -8.82 -25.17 8.38
N SER A 741 -9.57 -25.38 9.46
CA SER A 741 -9.59 -26.62 10.25
C SER A 741 -10.44 -27.72 9.62
N GLY A 742 -11.21 -27.40 8.57
CA GLY A 742 -12.08 -28.35 7.87
C GLY A 742 -13.48 -28.48 8.48
N ILE A 743 -13.77 -27.71 9.52
CA ILE A 743 -15.05 -27.74 10.24
C ILE A 743 -16.15 -27.18 9.34
N GLY A 744 -17.29 -27.88 9.27
CA GLY A 744 -18.42 -27.57 8.39
C GLY A 744 -18.23 -27.98 6.92
N GLY A 745 -17.08 -28.58 6.57
CA GLY A 745 -16.81 -29.12 5.23
C GLY A 745 -17.52 -30.45 4.95
N LEU A 746 -17.62 -30.84 3.67
CA LEU A 746 -18.30 -32.09 3.27
C LEU A 746 -17.62 -33.35 3.83
N PHE A 747 -16.29 -33.35 3.84
CA PHE A 747 -15.44 -34.41 4.42
C PHE A 747 -14.82 -33.95 5.75
N GLY A 748 -15.41 -32.92 6.37
CA GLY A 748 -14.94 -32.35 7.63
C GLY A 748 -15.40 -33.16 8.85
N PRO A 749 -14.80 -32.92 10.02
CA PRO A 749 -15.32 -33.42 11.28
C PRO A 749 -16.69 -32.78 11.59
N GLY A 750 -17.59 -33.56 12.19
CA GLY A 750 -18.94 -33.11 12.55
C GLY A 750 -19.91 -33.01 11.37
N PRO A 751 -21.08 -32.36 11.57
CA PRO A 751 -22.06 -32.13 10.51
C PRO A 751 -21.57 -31.07 9.51
N ARG A 752 -22.21 -31.03 8.35
CA ARG A 752 -22.04 -29.94 7.39
C ARG A 752 -22.67 -28.67 7.95
N LEU A 753 -21.88 -27.60 8.05
CA LEU A 753 -22.30 -26.32 8.66
C LEU A 753 -22.10 -25.15 7.70
N PRO A 754 -22.89 -24.07 7.82
CA PRO A 754 -22.79 -22.88 6.98
C PRO A 754 -21.63 -21.95 7.39
N VAL A 755 -20.44 -22.48 7.71
CA VAL A 755 -19.28 -21.70 8.16
C VAL A 755 -18.87 -20.65 7.12
N GLY A 756 -18.64 -19.43 7.59
CA GLY A 756 -18.32 -18.24 6.81
C GLY A 756 -19.47 -17.71 5.95
N ARG A 757 -20.70 -18.25 6.08
CA ARG A 757 -21.90 -17.77 5.36
C ARG A 757 -22.70 -16.80 6.22
N GLY A 758 -23.44 -15.89 5.58
CA GLY A 758 -24.29 -14.96 6.32
C GLY A 758 -23.51 -13.81 6.96
N LEU A 759 -22.26 -13.59 6.52
CA LEU A 759 -21.49 -12.43 6.96
C LEU A 759 -22.23 -11.16 6.51
N CYS A 760 -22.31 -10.18 7.40
CA CYS A 760 -22.95 -8.89 7.23
C CYS A 760 -22.12 -7.81 7.93
N PHE A 761 -22.50 -6.56 7.75
CA PHE A 761 -21.75 -5.42 8.23
C PHE A 761 -22.70 -4.35 8.76
N ASN A 762 -22.18 -3.47 9.62
CA ASN A 762 -22.69 -2.11 9.63
C ASN A 762 -21.81 -1.30 8.65
N MET A 763 -22.32 -1.11 7.44
CA MET A 763 -21.63 -0.40 6.37
C MET A 763 -21.66 1.11 6.64
N GLY A 764 -20.48 1.72 6.64
CA GLY A 764 -20.31 3.14 6.89
C GLY A 764 -19.94 3.92 5.63
N ALA A 765 -20.48 5.13 5.52
CA ALA A 765 -19.95 6.20 4.67
C ALA A 765 -19.97 7.52 5.45
N PRO A 766 -18.81 8.18 5.66
CA PRO A 766 -18.78 9.49 6.28
C PRO A 766 -19.23 10.59 5.30
N LEU A 767 -19.99 11.56 5.80
CA LEU A 767 -20.25 12.83 5.12
C LEU A 767 -19.45 13.91 5.85
N THR A 768 -18.55 14.58 5.12
CA THR A 768 -17.74 15.67 5.67
C THR A 768 -18.42 17.00 5.39
N ALA A 769 -18.50 17.89 6.37
CA ALA A 769 -19.03 19.25 6.22
C ALA A 769 -17.97 20.30 6.56
N GLU A 770 -17.99 21.39 5.81
CA GLU A 770 -17.15 22.57 6.01
C GLU A 770 -17.98 23.73 6.57
N PHE A 771 -17.40 24.48 7.49
CA PHE A 771 -18.03 25.64 8.14
C PHE A 771 -17.15 26.89 8.01
N ALA A 772 -17.79 28.06 7.97
CA ALA A 772 -17.11 29.34 7.90
C ALA A 772 -16.16 29.59 9.09
N GLU A 773 -16.57 29.17 10.29
CA GLU A 773 -15.76 29.30 11.51
C GLU A 773 -14.97 28.01 11.79
N PRO A 774 -13.74 28.12 12.37
CA PRO A 774 -12.95 26.96 12.72
C PRO A 774 -13.70 26.00 13.66
N VAL A 775 -13.85 24.74 13.26
CA VAL A 775 -14.51 23.69 14.04
C VAL A 775 -13.54 23.03 15.00
N ARG A 776 -12.31 22.75 14.53
CA ARG A 776 -11.27 21.99 15.24
C ARG A 776 -11.83 20.70 15.85
N ALA A 777 -12.50 19.89 15.02
CA ALA A 777 -13.19 18.67 15.44
C ALA A 777 -12.29 17.68 16.22
N TYR A 778 -10.97 17.78 16.03
CA TYR A 778 -9.96 17.00 16.71
C TYR A 778 -9.74 17.35 18.19
N ASP A 779 -10.25 18.49 18.68
CA ASP A 779 -10.14 18.89 20.09
C ASP A 779 -11.32 18.37 20.91
N GLY A 780 -11.15 17.18 21.50
CA GLY A 780 -12.16 16.52 22.32
C GLY A 780 -12.34 15.04 21.99
N LEU A 781 -13.42 14.46 22.50
CA LEU A 781 -13.80 13.07 22.28
C LEU A 781 -14.09 12.82 20.80
N GLN A 782 -13.58 11.70 20.26
CA GLN A 782 -13.62 11.44 18.82
C GLN A 782 -15.03 11.23 18.26
N ILE A 783 -15.87 10.52 19.00
CA ILE A 783 -17.31 10.40 18.77
C ILE A 783 -17.99 10.96 20.02
N SER A 784 -18.71 12.07 19.90
CA SER A 784 -19.36 12.73 21.03
C SER A 784 -20.87 12.44 21.10
N HIS A 785 -21.53 12.35 19.95
CA HIS A 785 -22.98 12.16 19.85
C HIS A 785 -23.34 11.09 18.84
N TYR A 786 -24.52 10.51 19.03
CA TYR A 786 -25.18 9.69 18.03
C TYR A 786 -26.58 10.24 17.72
N GLY A 787 -27.22 9.72 16.67
CA GLY A 787 -28.65 9.89 16.49
C GLY A 787 -29.33 8.78 15.69
N ILE A 788 -30.56 8.46 16.08
CA ILE A 788 -31.40 7.42 15.49
C ILE A 788 -32.66 8.10 14.94
N PRO A 789 -32.89 8.08 13.61
CA PRO A 789 -34.09 8.67 13.05
C PRO A 789 -35.35 7.91 13.48
N GLN A 790 -36.39 8.66 13.83
CA GLN A 790 -37.66 8.08 14.34
C GLN A 790 -38.54 7.54 13.20
N GLN A 791 -38.55 8.21 12.04
CA GLN A 791 -39.38 7.84 10.89
C GLN A 791 -38.65 7.01 9.83
N GLN A 792 -37.32 6.88 9.94
CA GLN A 792 -36.50 6.12 9.01
C GLN A 792 -35.66 5.10 9.77
N HIS A 793 -35.76 3.83 9.38
CA HIS A 793 -35.07 2.75 10.08
C HIS A 793 -33.92 2.18 9.25
N GLY A 794 -32.98 1.53 9.94
CA GLY A 794 -31.89 0.75 9.33
C GLY A 794 -30.53 1.44 9.33
N PHE A 795 -30.40 2.65 9.90
CA PHE A 795 -29.12 3.32 10.08
C PHE A 795 -29.08 4.18 11.35
N VAL A 796 -27.86 4.50 11.79
CA VAL A 796 -27.56 5.42 12.90
C VAL A 796 -26.54 6.45 12.43
N PHE A 797 -26.62 7.65 12.99
CA PHE A 797 -25.62 8.71 12.83
C PHE A 797 -24.65 8.69 14.01
N GLU A 798 -23.37 8.88 13.74
CA GLU A 798 -22.35 9.11 14.76
C GLU A 798 -21.49 10.30 14.36
N THR A 799 -21.40 11.31 15.23
CA THR A 799 -20.41 12.38 15.04
C THR A 799 -19.03 11.76 15.02
N TRP A 800 -18.14 12.24 14.15
CA TRP A 800 -16.83 11.64 14.01
C TRP A 800 -15.82 12.71 13.62
N PHE A 801 -14.61 12.62 14.15
CA PHE A 801 -13.48 13.29 13.52
C PHE A 801 -12.41 12.28 13.14
N ASN A 802 -11.83 12.49 11.96
CA ASN A 802 -10.64 11.78 11.53
C ASN A 802 -9.41 12.63 11.87
N PRO A 803 -8.37 12.03 12.46
CA PRO A 803 -7.03 12.62 12.43
C PRO A 803 -6.55 12.84 10.97
N PRO A 804 -5.52 13.67 10.73
CA PRO A 804 -5.14 14.13 9.38
C PRO A 804 -5.00 13.06 8.30
N VAL A 805 -4.32 11.94 8.57
CA VAL A 805 -4.12 10.87 7.58
C VAL A 805 -5.44 10.19 7.27
N ALA A 806 -6.20 9.82 8.31
CA ALA A 806 -7.53 9.23 8.11
C ALA A 806 -8.48 10.17 7.35
N GLN A 807 -8.41 11.49 7.58
CA GLN A 807 -9.24 12.46 6.86
C GLN A 807 -8.80 12.57 5.40
N ALA A 808 -7.50 12.66 5.14
CA ALA A 808 -6.95 12.73 3.79
C ALA A 808 -7.36 11.52 2.94
N LEU A 809 -7.41 10.31 3.52
CA LEU A 809 -7.86 9.10 2.85
C LEU A 809 -9.38 9.05 2.61
N ASN A 810 -10.16 9.83 3.34
CA ASN A 810 -11.62 9.94 3.20
C ASN A 810 -12.07 11.19 2.40
N MET A 811 -11.13 12.05 2.02
CA MET A 811 -11.44 13.29 1.32
C MET A 811 -11.55 13.05 -0.20
N PRO A 812 -12.66 13.46 -0.86
CA PRO A 812 -12.78 13.37 -2.30
C PRO A 812 -11.87 14.42 -2.96
N GLY A 813 -11.63 14.23 -4.26
CA GLY A 813 -10.75 15.09 -5.04
C GLY A 813 -9.35 14.51 -5.25
N TRP A 814 -8.67 15.12 -6.22
CA TRP A 814 -7.35 14.73 -6.71
C TRP A 814 -6.51 15.97 -6.95
N PHE A 815 -5.18 15.84 -6.84
CA PHE A 815 -4.24 16.96 -7.05
C PHE A 815 -4.63 18.16 -6.17
N GLU A 816 -4.62 19.38 -6.70
CA GLU A 816 -4.92 20.62 -5.94
C GLU A 816 -6.25 20.53 -5.20
N ARG A 817 -7.28 19.93 -5.81
CA ARG A 817 -8.60 19.85 -5.17
C ARG A 817 -8.56 19.11 -3.84
N HIS A 818 -7.73 18.08 -3.74
CA HIS A 818 -7.55 17.35 -2.49
C HIS A 818 -6.83 18.21 -1.45
N PHE A 819 -5.78 18.91 -1.87
CA PHE A 819 -5.02 19.84 -1.02
C PHE A 819 -5.87 21.00 -0.54
N ASP A 820 -6.65 21.61 -1.41
CA ASP A 820 -7.58 22.68 -1.07
C ASP A 820 -8.57 22.21 0.01
N ASN A 821 -9.11 20.99 -0.15
CA ASN A 821 -10.00 20.40 0.86
C ASN A 821 -9.28 20.19 2.20
N MET A 822 -8.06 19.68 2.19
CA MET A 822 -7.28 19.43 3.41
C MET A 822 -6.75 20.70 4.07
N ARG A 823 -6.46 21.78 3.33
CA ARG A 823 -6.10 23.09 3.88
C ARG A 823 -7.18 23.69 4.79
N ARG A 824 -8.43 23.23 4.62
CA ARG A 824 -9.58 23.63 5.44
C ARG A 824 -9.87 22.65 6.57
N TYR A 825 -8.97 21.73 6.87
CA TYR A 825 -9.20 20.62 7.82
C TYR A 825 -9.72 21.07 9.19
N ASP A 826 -9.21 22.18 9.74
CA ASP A 826 -9.66 22.75 11.00
C ASP A 826 -11.06 23.40 10.93
N HIS A 827 -11.63 23.58 9.74
CA HIS A 827 -13.01 23.99 9.48
C HIS A 827 -13.96 22.81 9.21
N LEU A 828 -13.44 21.56 9.23
CA LEU A 828 -14.23 20.37 8.90
C LEU A 828 -14.80 19.67 10.14
N MET A 829 -15.97 19.06 9.96
CA MET A 829 -16.45 17.95 10.79
C MET A 829 -16.89 16.79 9.89
N ALA A 830 -16.89 15.57 10.43
CA ALA A 830 -17.48 14.42 9.78
C ALA A 830 -18.63 13.85 10.62
N VAL A 831 -19.60 13.24 9.95
CA VAL A 831 -20.62 12.43 10.62
C VAL A 831 -20.77 11.15 9.80
N GLY A 832 -20.68 10.01 10.47
CA GLY A 832 -20.84 8.69 9.85
C GLY A 832 -22.31 8.32 9.73
N VAL A 833 -22.72 7.83 8.57
CA VAL A 833 -23.97 7.08 8.42
C VAL A 833 -23.63 5.60 8.45
N ILE A 834 -24.16 4.90 9.44
CA ILE A 834 -23.88 3.48 9.68
C ILE A 834 -25.15 2.71 9.39
N ALA A 835 -25.18 2.00 8.26
CA ALA A 835 -26.33 1.22 7.79
C ALA A 835 -26.09 -0.29 7.93
N GLY A 836 -27.04 -1.00 8.54
CA GLY A 836 -26.96 -2.46 8.62
C GLY A 836 -27.19 -3.12 7.27
N THR A 837 -26.34 -4.08 6.90
CA THR A 837 -26.42 -4.76 5.59
C THR A 837 -27.08 -6.13 5.70
N ALA A 838 -27.60 -6.61 4.58
CA ALA A 838 -27.98 -8.02 4.46
C ALA A 838 -26.79 -8.98 4.68
N GLY A 839 -27.09 -10.19 5.15
CA GLY A 839 -26.13 -11.30 5.32
C GLY A 839 -25.78 -12.03 4.03
N ASN A 840 -25.35 -11.31 2.99
CA ASN A 840 -24.99 -11.89 1.69
C ASN A 840 -23.48 -12.03 1.46
N ALA A 841 -22.65 -11.63 2.42
CA ALA A 841 -21.21 -11.80 2.33
C ALA A 841 -20.77 -13.21 2.75
N ARG A 842 -19.55 -13.57 2.36
CA ARG A 842 -18.94 -14.85 2.71
C ARG A 842 -17.44 -14.77 2.86
N VAL A 843 -16.94 -15.44 3.91
CA VAL A 843 -15.51 -15.73 4.09
C VAL A 843 -15.12 -17.01 3.34
N ARG A 844 -14.02 -16.97 2.60
CA ARG A 844 -13.43 -18.13 1.89
C ARG A 844 -11.95 -18.27 2.22
N ARG A 845 -11.39 -19.45 1.93
CA ARG A 845 -9.94 -19.63 1.87
C ARG A 845 -9.43 -19.06 0.55
N ALA A 846 -8.48 -18.14 0.61
CA ALA A 846 -7.87 -17.59 -0.60
C ALA A 846 -6.90 -18.58 -1.25
N LEU A 847 -6.80 -18.56 -2.58
CA LEU A 847 -5.81 -19.36 -3.32
C LEU A 847 -4.36 -18.98 -2.96
N THR A 848 -4.12 -17.71 -2.66
CA THR A 848 -2.81 -17.17 -2.28
C THR A 848 -2.53 -17.28 -0.77
N GLY A 849 -3.37 -17.97 0.00
CA GLY A 849 -3.30 -18.05 1.45
C GLY A 849 -4.01 -16.91 2.18
N GLY A 850 -4.47 -17.19 3.41
CA GLY A 850 -5.29 -16.29 4.23
C GLY A 850 -6.79 -16.35 3.92
N SER A 851 -7.55 -15.45 4.53
CA SER A 851 -8.98 -15.25 4.27
C SER A 851 -9.21 -14.46 2.98
N ASP A 852 -10.38 -14.66 2.39
CA ASP A 852 -10.92 -13.86 1.29
C ASP A 852 -12.37 -13.51 1.61
N ILE A 853 -12.79 -12.28 1.30
CA ILE A 853 -14.12 -11.76 1.63
C ILE A 853 -14.84 -11.46 0.31
N SER A 854 -15.88 -12.24 0.02
CA SER A 854 -16.77 -12.01 -1.11
C SER A 854 -18.00 -11.27 -0.61
N TYR A 855 -18.19 -10.04 -1.10
CA TYR A 855 -19.32 -9.19 -0.72
C TYR A 855 -19.63 -8.19 -1.83
N ARG A 856 -20.93 -7.89 -2.00
CA ARG A 856 -21.43 -6.76 -2.78
C ARG A 856 -22.68 -6.24 -2.07
N PRO A 857 -22.78 -4.95 -1.71
CA PRO A 857 -23.99 -4.39 -1.12
C PRO A 857 -25.21 -4.66 -2.00
N ARG A 858 -26.36 -4.95 -1.39
CA ARG A 858 -27.63 -5.05 -2.13
C ARG A 858 -28.15 -3.65 -2.48
N PRO A 859 -28.95 -3.51 -3.55
CA PRO A 859 -29.62 -2.25 -3.85
C PRO A 859 -30.39 -1.66 -2.67
N GLU A 860 -31.01 -2.51 -1.84
CA GLU A 860 -31.73 -2.10 -0.62
C GLU A 860 -30.80 -1.51 0.45
N ASP A 861 -29.60 -2.08 0.60
CA ASP A 861 -28.57 -1.58 1.53
C ASP A 861 -28.12 -0.18 1.09
N LEU A 862 -27.89 0.00 -0.22
CA LEU A 862 -27.49 1.29 -0.83
C LEU A 862 -28.60 2.34 -0.74
N ARG A 863 -29.86 1.97 -0.99
CA ARG A 863 -31.00 2.89 -0.80
C ARG A 863 -31.12 3.35 0.65
N THR A 864 -30.85 2.48 1.62
CA THR A 864 -30.87 2.83 3.05
C THR A 864 -29.75 3.79 3.40
N LEU A 865 -28.53 3.52 2.91
CA LEU A 865 -27.40 4.44 3.05
C LEU A 865 -27.68 5.80 2.39
N GLY A 866 -28.23 5.82 1.18
CA GLY A 866 -28.58 7.04 0.45
C GLY A 866 -29.58 7.91 1.20
N ARG A 867 -30.65 7.31 1.74
CA ARG A 867 -31.62 8.02 2.61
C ARG A 867 -30.94 8.64 3.84
N GLY A 868 -30.06 7.88 4.50
CA GLY A 868 -29.34 8.38 5.67
C GLY A 868 -28.39 9.53 5.34
N LEU A 869 -27.64 9.44 4.24
CA LEU A 869 -26.73 10.51 3.81
C LEU A 869 -27.48 11.78 3.35
N THR A 870 -28.63 11.64 2.70
CA THR A 870 -29.49 12.78 2.35
C THR A 870 -30.01 13.49 3.62
N LEU A 871 -30.58 12.75 4.57
CA LEU A 871 -31.05 13.31 5.84
C LEU A 871 -29.91 13.97 6.64
N LEU A 872 -28.73 13.34 6.64
CA LEU A 872 -27.55 13.92 7.28
C LEU A 872 -27.10 15.21 6.58
N GLY A 873 -27.18 15.28 5.25
CA GLY A 873 -26.90 16.50 4.50
C GLY A 873 -27.85 17.64 4.88
N GLU A 874 -29.15 17.36 5.02
CA GLU A 874 -30.15 18.34 5.47
C GLU A 874 -29.79 18.86 6.87
N LEU A 875 -29.44 17.95 7.78
CA LEU A 875 -28.99 18.29 9.13
C LEU A 875 -27.77 19.21 9.11
N LEU A 876 -26.75 18.89 8.31
CA LEU A 876 -25.49 19.64 8.26
C LEU A 876 -25.68 21.02 7.63
N PHE A 877 -26.46 21.15 6.57
CA PHE A 877 -26.82 22.47 6.03
C PHE A 877 -27.61 23.30 7.03
N ALA A 878 -28.56 22.68 7.74
CA ALA A 878 -29.31 23.35 8.80
C ALA A 878 -28.42 23.76 9.99
N ALA A 879 -27.30 23.06 10.21
CA ALA A 879 -26.27 23.43 11.19
C ALA A 879 -25.39 24.62 10.74
N GLY A 880 -25.51 25.06 9.49
CA GLY A 880 -24.73 26.15 8.90
C GLY A 880 -23.53 25.71 8.06
N ALA A 881 -23.50 24.46 7.58
CA ALA A 881 -22.44 24.01 6.67
C ALA A 881 -22.51 24.78 5.35
N GLU A 882 -21.36 25.22 4.84
CA GLU A 882 -21.28 25.86 3.51
C GLU A 882 -21.27 24.82 2.37
N ARG A 883 -20.78 23.63 2.67
CA ARG A 883 -20.79 22.48 1.77
C ARG A 883 -20.70 21.17 2.52
N VAL A 884 -21.23 20.13 1.90
CA VAL A 884 -21.07 18.73 2.33
C VAL A 884 -20.41 17.92 1.22
N MET A 885 -19.51 17.02 1.60
CA MET A 885 -18.65 16.26 0.70
C MET A 885 -18.76 14.77 1.03
N LEU A 886 -19.22 14.00 0.06
CA LEU A 886 -19.26 12.54 0.14
C LEU A 886 -17.89 11.97 -0.28
N ASN A 887 -17.42 10.91 0.37
CA ASN A 887 -16.20 10.21 -0.03
C ASN A 887 -16.42 9.45 -1.35
N THR A 888 -16.31 10.18 -2.45
CA THR A 888 -16.42 9.65 -3.81
C THR A 888 -15.06 9.56 -4.48
N TRP A 889 -14.98 8.68 -5.48
CA TRP A 889 -13.78 8.41 -6.24
C TRP A 889 -13.35 9.60 -7.11
N GLY A 890 -14.31 10.42 -7.53
CA GLY A 890 -14.08 11.67 -8.24
C GLY A 890 -14.01 12.84 -7.29
N TRP A 891 -14.99 13.74 -7.42
CA TRP A 891 -15.16 14.89 -6.56
C TRP A 891 -16.62 15.30 -6.60
N ASP A 892 -17.31 15.07 -5.48
CA ASP A 892 -18.70 15.49 -5.29
C ASP A 892 -18.81 16.29 -4.01
N GLU A 893 -19.18 17.55 -4.20
CA GLU A 893 -19.59 18.46 -3.14
C GLU A 893 -21.00 18.95 -3.47
N MET A 894 -21.79 19.15 -2.42
CA MET A 894 -23.07 19.83 -2.49
C MET A 894 -22.93 21.14 -1.72
N ARG A 895 -23.48 22.23 -2.26
CA ARG A 895 -23.42 23.57 -1.64
C ARG A 895 -24.76 24.03 -1.10
N SER A 896 -25.81 23.25 -1.34
CA SER A 896 -27.16 23.53 -0.86
C SER A 896 -27.96 22.25 -0.65
N ALA A 897 -29.02 22.34 0.17
CA ALA A 897 -29.94 21.23 0.40
C ALA A 897 -30.64 20.75 -0.89
N ALA A 898 -30.81 21.64 -1.87
CA ALA A 898 -31.42 21.30 -3.17
C ALA A 898 -30.58 20.30 -4.00
N GLU A 899 -29.29 20.18 -3.73
CA GLU A 899 -28.38 19.25 -4.42
C GLU A 899 -28.31 17.86 -3.77
N LEU A 900 -28.88 17.70 -2.56
CA LEU A 900 -28.82 16.43 -1.81
C LEU A 900 -29.45 15.21 -2.50
N PRO A 901 -30.49 15.34 -3.37
CA PRO A 901 -30.98 14.20 -4.14
C PRO A 901 -29.89 13.50 -4.96
N ARG A 902 -28.85 14.23 -5.40
CA ARG A 902 -27.69 13.66 -6.10
C ARG A 902 -26.94 12.63 -5.26
N ILE A 903 -26.90 12.77 -3.92
CA ILE A 903 -26.27 11.78 -3.03
C ILE A 903 -26.90 10.40 -3.23
N ALA A 904 -28.23 10.34 -3.29
CA ALA A 904 -28.96 9.09 -3.46
C ALA A 904 -28.63 8.42 -4.80
N GLU A 905 -28.36 9.19 -5.86
CA GLU A 905 -27.93 8.68 -7.16
C GLU A 905 -26.50 8.13 -7.12
N LEU A 906 -25.56 8.89 -6.53
CA LEU A 906 -24.14 8.52 -6.45
C LEU A 906 -23.93 7.24 -5.66
N VAL A 907 -24.66 7.06 -4.55
CA VAL A 907 -24.54 5.89 -3.66
C VAL A 907 -25.00 4.59 -4.34
N MET A 908 -25.83 4.67 -5.38
CA MET A 908 -26.24 3.48 -6.14
C MET A 908 -25.09 2.87 -6.97
N ASP A 909 -23.99 3.60 -7.17
CA ASP A 909 -22.74 3.05 -7.71
C ASP A 909 -21.74 2.76 -6.57
N PRO A 910 -21.72 1.53 -6.02
CA PRO A 910 -20.80 1.16 -4.95
C PRO A 910 -19.33 1.11 -5.40
N ASP A 911 -19.05 1.22 -6.71
CA ASP A 911 -17.68 1.35 -7.22
C ASP A 911 -17.20 2.82 -7.17
N TYR A 912 -18.13 3.78 -7.05
CA TYR A 912 -17.84 5.21 -7.04
C TYR A 912 -17.75 5.79 -5.63
N VAL A 913 -18.55 5.30 -4.68
CA VAL A 913 -18.49 5.71 -3.27
C VAL A 913 -17.54 4.79 -2.52
N THR A 914 -16.65 5.35 -1.70
CA THR A 914 -15.80 4.53 -0.81
C THR A 914 -16.63 4.04 0.36
N LEU A 915 -16.75 2.73 0.48
CA LEU A 915 -17.51 2.06 1.53
C LEU A 915 -16.60 1.21 2.41
N GLY A 916 -16.92 1.11 3.69
CA GLY A 916 -16.18 0.26 4.61
C GLY A 916 -16.94 -0.03 5.89
N THR A 917 -16.28 -0.72 6.81
CA THR A 917 -16.85 -1.06 8.12
C THR A 917 -15.77 -1.35 9.16
N GLY A 918 -16.01 -0.91 10.39
CA GLY A 918 -15.34 -1.44 11.59
C GLY A 918 -16.14 -2.53 12.31
N HIS A 919 -17.28 -2.93 11.75
CA HIS A 919 -18.30 -3.76 12.41
C HIS A 919 -18.64 -5.02 11.60
N PRO A 920 -17.66 -5.89 11.23
CA PRO A 920 -17.97 -7.17 10.60
C PRO A 920 -18.68 -8.12 11.58
N GLN A 921 -19.77 -8.73 11.12
CA GLN A 921 -20.69 -9.55 11.93
C GLN A 921 -21.15 -10.79 11.15
N GLY A 922 -21.54 -11.85 11.85
CA GLY A 922 -22.01 -13.09 11.23
C GLY A 922 -20.89 -13.92 10.61
N GLY A 923 -21.26 -14.98 9.89
CA GLY A 923 -20.33 -15.99 9.38
C GLY A 923 -20.38 -17.31 10.16
N ASN A 924 -20.67 -17.27 11.45
CA ASN A 924 -20.80 -18.44 12.32
C ASN A 924 -22.07 -18.36 13.19
N ALA A 925 -23.19 -17.95 12.59
CA ALA A 925 -24.42 -17.57 13.28
C ALA A 925 -24.92 -18.61 14.30
N ILE A 926 -25.48 -18.12 15.41
CA ILE A 926 -26.21 -18.91 16.41
C ILE A 926 -27.56 -19.38 15.86
N SER A 927 -27.88 -20.67 16.06
CA SER A 927 -29.16 -21.27 15.71
C SER A 927 -29.29 -22.66 16.34
N ALA A 928 -30.47 -23.00 16.86
CA ALA A 928 -30.81 -24.36 17.26
C ALA A 928 -30.81 -25.36 16.08
N ASP A 929 -31.07 -24.89 14.86
CA ASP A 929 -30.96 -25.71 13.64
C ASP A 929 -29.54 -25.63 13.03
N PRO A 930 -28.77 -26.74 12.97
CA PRO A 930 -27.42 -26.78 12.38
C PRO A 930 -27.38 -26.49 10.87
N ARG A 931 -28.52 -26.52 10.17
CA ARG A 931 -28.60 -26.13 8.76
C ARG A 931 -28.62 -24.61 8.58
N ARG A 932 -28.99 -23.87 9.64
CA ARG A 932 -29.15 -22.41 9.64
C ARG A 932 -28.02 -21.68 10.38
N GLY A 933 -27.35 -22.32 11.32
CA GLY A 933 -26.23 -21.74 12.08
C GLY A 933 -25.07 -22.71 12.30
N VAL A 934 -23.97 -22.17 12.83
CA VAL A 934 -22.74 -22.91 13.13
C VAL A 934 -22.67 -23.30 14.60
N VAL A 935 -23.22 -22.47 15.49
CA VAL A 935 -23.28 -22.73 16.93
C VAL A 935 -24.71 -22.90 17.43
N ASP A 936 -24.89 -23.72 18.46
CA ASP A 936 -26.13 -23.88 19.19
C ASP A 936 -26.40 -22.68 20.14
N PRO A 937 -27.57 -22.59 20.79
CA PRO A 937 -27.89 -21.52 21.75
C PRO A 937 -26.93 -21.41 22.95
N GLN A 938 -26.07 -22.41 23.16
CA GLN A 938 -25.01 -22.44 24.17
C GLN A 938 -23.65 -22.02 23.59
N LEU A 939 -23.63 -21.48 22.36
CA LEU A 939 -22.45 -21.09 21.60
C LEU A 939 -21.47 -22.22 21.31
N ARG A 940 -21.90 -23.47 21.42
CA ARG A 940 -21.09 -24.65 21.08
C ARG A 940 -21.28 -24.99 19.62
N VAL A 941 -20.19 -25.31 18.93
CA VAL A 941 -20.23 -25.69 17.51
C VAL A 941 -21.00 -27.00 17.36
N HIS A 942 -21.99 -27.00 16.47
CA HIS A 942 -22.83 -28.17 16.23
C HIS A 942 -21.99 -29.41 15.91
N GLY A 943 -22.25 -30.50 16.65
CA GLY A 943 -21.55 -31.77 16.51
C GLY A 943 -20.17 -31.84 17.18
N PHE A 944 -19.82 -30.86 18.01
CA PHE A 944 -18.63 -30.86 18.85
C PHE A 944 -18.98 -30.78 20.33
N ASP A 945 -18.19 -31.43 21.18
CA ASP A 945 -18.39 -31.38 22.64
C ASP A 945 -17.72 -30.19 23.30
N ASN A 946 -16.54 -29.81 22.82
CA ASN A 946 -15.63 -28.92 23.53
C ASN A 946 -15.15 -27.73 22.69
N LEU A 947 -15.90 -27.40 21.64
CA LEU A 947 -15.56 -26.30 20.73
C LEU A 947 -16.69 -25.28 20.74
N HIS A 948 -16.35 -24.05 21.08
CA HIS A 948 -17.28 -22.92 21.14
C HIS A 948 -16.82 -21.78 20.23
N VAL A 949 -17.74 -20.90 19.85
CA VAL A 949 -17.42 -19.64 19.17
C VAL A 949 -18.12 -18.50 19.91
N CYS A 950 -17.38 -17.47 20.29
CA CYS A 950 -17.93 -16.34 21.05
C CYS A 950 -17.31 -15.02 20.62
N ASP A 951 -17.81 -14.49 19.51
CA ASP A 951 -17.48 -13.15 19.01
C ASP A 951 -18.58 -12.67 18.05
N ALA A 952 -18.36 -11.55 17.36
CA ALA A 952 -19.34 -11.00 16.41
C ALA A 952 -19.73 -11.97 15.26
N SER A 953 -18.99 -13.05 15.02
CA SER A 953 -19.36 -14.04 14.01
C SER A 953 -20.65 -14.80 14.34
N VAL A 954 -21.06 -14.84 15.60
CA VAL A 954 -22.26 -15.60 16.01
C VAL A 954 -23.56 -14.86 15.72
N PHE A 955 -23.49 -13.62 15.24
CA PHE A 955 -24.67 -12.80 14.99
C PHE A 955 -25.44 -13.32 13.77
N PRO A 956 -26.74 -13.64 13.89
CA PRO A 956 -27.55 -14.08 12.75
C PRO A 956 -27.77 -12.98 11.69
N SER A 957 -27.71 -11.72 12.08
CA SER A 957 -27.87 -10.55 11.19
C SER A 957 -27.20 -9.31 11.79
N SER A 958 -27.03 -8.26 10.96
CA SER A 958 -26.49 -6.98 11.40
C SER A 958 -27.38 -6.34 12.48
N ILE A 959 -26.76 -5.80 13.52
CA ILE A 959 -27.48 -5.08 14.60
C ILE A 959 -27.67 -3.59 14.31
N SER A 960 -27.10 -3.05 13.23
CA SER A 960 -27.18 -1.63 12.81
C SER A 960 -26.65 -0.59 13.80
N VAL A 961 -26.11 -1.01 14.96
CA VAL A 961 -25.44 -0.20 15.98
C VAL A 961 -24.10 -0.83 16.37
N ASN A 962 -23.28 -0.16 17.17
CA ASN A 962 -21.91 -0.63 17.44
C ASN A 962 -21.94 -1.95 18.24
N PRO A 963 -21.23 -3.01 17.80
CA PRO A 963 -21.45 -4.37 18.30
C PRO A 963 -20.67 -4.75 19.55
N GLN A 964 -19.79 -3.90 20.08
CA GLN A 964 -18.87 -4.33 21.14
C GLN A 964 -19.61 -4.81 22.38
N LEU A 965 -20.63 -4.07 22.83
CA LEU A 965 -21.37 -4.40 24.05
C LEU A 965 -22.23 -5.66 23.84
N THR A 966 -22.78 -5.86 22.64
CA THR A 966 -23.44 -7.12 22.27
C THR A 966 -22.49 -8.32 22.38
N VAL A 967 -21.25 -8.20 21.86
CA VAL A 967 -20.24 -9.26 21.97
C VAL A 967 -19.87 -9.53 23.42
N MET A 968 -19.61 -8.49 24.22
CA MET A 968 -19.25 -8.63 25.64
C MET A 968 -20.39 -9.25 26.46
N GLY A 969 -21.63 -8.82 26.22
CA GLY A 969 -22.82 -9.37 26.89
C GLY A 969 -23.05 -10.84 26.54
N LEU A 970 -22.86 -11.24 25.27
CA LEU A 970 -22.93 -12.65 24.87
C LEU A 970 -21.80 -13.50 25.46
N ALA A 971 -20.60 -12.92 25.63
CA ALA A 971 -19.48 -13.59 26.30
C ALA A 971 -19.77 -13.84 27.78
N HIS A 972 -20.26 -12.84 28.51
CA HIS A 972 -20.70 -13.00 29.89
C HIS A 972 -21.86 -14.00 30.00
N TYR A 973 -22.85 -13.93 29.09
CA TYR A 973 -23.96 -14.88 29.00
C TYR A 973 -23.46 -16.32 28.85
N ALA A 974 -22.46 -16.55 27.99
CA ALA A 974 -21.97 -17.88 27.64
C ALA A 974 -21.00 -18.47 28.67
N ALA A 975 -20.29 -17.65 29.44
CA ALA A 975 -19.23 -18.14 30.33
C ALA A 975 -19.70 -19.21 31.34
N PRO A 976 -20.85 -19.07 32.03
CA PRO A 976 -21.34 -20.13 32.92
C PRO A 976 -21.72 -21.43 32.18
N LEU A 977 -22.13 -21.33 30.90
CA LEU A 977 -22.47 -22.51 30.09
C LEU A 977 -21.22 -23.28 29.70
N ILE A 978 -20.14 -22.57 29.36
CA ILE A 978 -18.83 -23.15 29.06
C ILE A 978 -18.20 -23.73 30.34
N ALA A 979 -18.26 -23.00 31.46
CA ALA A 979 -17.75 -23.46 32.74
C ALA A 979 -18.46 -24.74 33.26
N ALA A 980 -19.75 -24.91 32.95
CA ALA A 980 -20.53 -26.09 33.33
C ALA A 980 -20.23 -27.33 32.48
N GLY A 981 -19.47 -27.19 31.39
CA GLY A 981 -19.21 -28.23 30.37
C GLY A 981 -18.58 -29.53 30.85
N ARG A 982 -18.10 -29.62 32.10
CA ARG A 982 -17.75 -30.88 32.79
C ARG A 982 -17.97 -30.79 34.31
N ARG A 983 -18.92 -31.60 34.80
CA ARG A 983 -18.67 -32.52 35.92
C ARG A 983 -18.25 -33.86 35.33
#